data_AF-A0AA88Y4J0-F1
#
_entry.id   AF-A0AA88Y4J0-F1
#
_cell.length_a   1.000
_cell.length_b   1.000
_cell.length_c   1.000
_cell.angle_alpha   90.00
_cell.angle_beta   90.00
_cell.angle_gamma   90.00
#
_symmetry.space_group_name_H-M   'P 1'
#
loop_
_entity.id
_entity.type
_entity.pdbx_description
1 polymer ?
#
loop_
_entity_poly.entity_id
_entity_poly.type
_entity_poly.pdbx_seq_one_letter_code
_entity_poly.pdbx_strand_id
1 'polypeptide(L)'
;MTTLEPKRDPPGPNGWPLIRALGKIDFLNVANEFLRLRRKYGDIFSFSVFRRRIVVLCGVKTIREVLTKHYDAVNDRGEGFAIDNPHGYGILDSSGEYHKAMREFVTKSFRDFSFEKRNLATIVKDETMSLLEKMREKNGRPFNVNDDLVLCIANVICSFALGQKILNKDAALMKALEETETVVSHPLRFLPVFISEPVLKLVPGDPFGVWIRERSTNDVIQFLKEFLDEHKKSFDPTYERDLIDVYLNLQNEKGCRIFSDENLLRTIYDIFLSGIETSVSAIRWCILLLLHNPDIQTKMRVEIENMIGRTQMPTIDHKPLLPFCEAVILEVLRHRNISPLSLPRLVTRDIEYEGVVIRKDSILFPCLLSAALDEKVFASPEIFDPNRFLNEDGNITGQHRIVPFATGKRACPAEQFTRMELFLFIVSMVQNFQLLPEDPNNLPPLDGDVGGLFVPKPFDRCVMWSKGHKRSLNKHLDAVSVRADGFAVDNPNGYDKTIRKISSPPINKAKEIPISTLRNVRRRENNDLDNIPFVVTHNPRNHNILYAAKRFFPILEQSENMNNLVKISQIINSRRQPPNLKKLLTRAKFSTTRSTGVKKCGDPRCGTCDYIEEGDKITLKTGEELKANASMDCKSANIIYCATCPTCGENYIGQSNKLNARVRVHKQQVKDPRVRNTPCCEHFANCGRGKFKIYPFFKMWNDNDDLRKAKEDYFIKLYNPKLKRK
;
A
#
# COMPACT_ATOMS: atom_id res chain seq x y z
N MET A 1 41.94 -23.76 24.04
CA MET A 1 41.69 -24.41 22.73
C MET A 1 40.26 -24.94 22.74
N THR A 2 39.32 -24.18 22.19
CA THR A 2 37.94 -24.65 21.96
C THR A 2 37.97 -25.62 20.79
N THR A 3 37.73 -26.90 21.07
CA THR A 3 37.58 -27.95 20.07
C THR A 3 36.42 -27.59 19.14
N LEU A 4 36.73 -27.20 17.91
CA LEU A 4 35.75 -27.04 16.83
C LEU A 4 35.09 -28.40 16.60
N GLU A 5 33.82 -28.55 16.96
CA GLU A 5 33.04 -29.72 16.58
C GLU A 5 33.11 -29.90 15.05
N PRO A 6 33.23 -31.14 14.54
CA PRO A 6 33.29 -31.39 13.12
C PRO A 6 31.99 -30.88 12.48
N LYS A 7 32.15 -29.96 11.52
CA LYS A 7 31.06 -29.35 10.75
C LYS A 7 30.20 -30.44 10.10
N ARG A 8 28.89 -30.41 10.36
CA ARG A 8 27.94 -31.45 9.93
C ARG A 8 27.12 -31.00 8.72
N ASP A 9 26.80 -31.93 7.84
CA ASP A 9 25.79 -31.68 6.79
C ASP A 9 24.40 -31.55 7.44
N PRO A 10 23.45 -30.82 6.80
CA PRO A 10 22.10 -30.71 7.33
C PRO A 10 21.44 -32.09 7.45
N PRO A 11 20.76 -32.38 8.57
CA PRO A 11 20.13 -33.68 8.81
C PRO A 11 19.03 -33.96 7.77
N GLY A 12 18.63 -35.21 7.61
CA GLY A 12 17.48 -35.54 6.78
C GLY A 12 17.31 -37.03 6.48
N PRO A 13 16.32 -37.39 5.65
CA PRO A 13 15.99 -38.79 5.39
C PRO A 13 17.09 -39.49 4.59
N ASN A 14 17.55 -40.63 5.10
CA ASN A 14 18.45 -41.52 4.39
C ASN A 14 17.76 -42.11 3.14
N GLY A 15 18.41 -42.05 2.00
CA GLY A 15 17.90 -42.57 0.74
C GLY A 15 18.23 -44.04 0.48
N TRP A 16 17.58 -44.64 -0.51
CA TRP A 16 18.00 -45.91 -1.10
C TRP A 16 19.19 -45.71 -2.06
N PRO A 17 19.95 -46.77 -2.39
CA PRO A 17 20.95 -46.69 -3.46
C PRO A 17 20.33 -46.17 -4.77
N LEU A 18 21.09 -45.37 -5.53
CA LEU A 18 20.73 -44.77 -6.83
C LEU A 18 19.57 -43.74 -6.81
N ILE A 19 18.37 -44.09 -6.35
CA ILE A 19 17.19 -43.19 -6.34
C ILE A 19 17.12 -42.28 -5.10
N ARG A 20 17.98 -42.54 -4.11
CA ARG A 20 18.10 -41.74 -2.88
C ARG A 20 16.74 -41.60 -2.17
N ALA A 21 16.33 -40.38 -1.82
CA ALA A 21 15.11 -40.15 -1.04
C ALA A 21 13.84 -40.14 -1.90
N LEU A 22 13.92 -40.38 -3.22
CA LEU A 22 12.77 -40.29 -4.14
C LEU A 22 11.54 -41.08 -3.66
N GLY A 23 11.72 -42.34 -3.23
CA GLY A 23 10.63 -43.19 -2.74
C GLY A 23 10.22 -42.96 -1.27
N LYS A 24 10.82 -41.98 -0.58
CA LYS A 24 10.54 -41.67 0.84
C LYS A 24 9.94 -40.29 1.06
N ILE A 25 9.90 -39.47 0.02
CA ILE A 25 9.34 -38.12 0.02
C ILE A 25 8.04 -38.19 -0.76
N ASP A 26 6.95 -37.73 -0.15
CA ASP A 26 5.69 -37.52 -0.85
C ASP A 26 5.76 -36.23 -1.67
N PHE A 27 6.19 -36.35 -2.93
CA PHE A 27 6.24 -35.20 -3.83
C PHE A 27 4.87 -34.75 -4.34
N LEU A 28 3.83 -35.59 -4.22
CA LEU A 28 2.47 -35.19 -4.57
C LEU A 28 1.88 -34.22 -3.54
N ASN A 29 2.46 -34.20 -2.34
CA ASN A 29 2.10 -33.29 -1.27
C ASN A 29 3.34 -32.61 -0.65
N VAL A 30 4.28 -32.19 -1.51
CA VAL A 30 5.63 -31.80 -1.12
C VAL A 30 5.69 -30.68 -0.07
N ALA A 31 4.75 -29.74 -0.12
CA ALA A 31 4.71 -28.64 0.84
C ALA A 31 4.41 -29.14 2.26
N ASN A 32 3.41 -30.01 2.44
CA ASN A 32 3.09 -30.62 3.73
C ASN A 32 4.17 -31.61 4.18
N GLU A 33 4.76 -32.34 3.23
CA GLU A 33 5.87 -33.23 3.50
C GLU A 33 7.08 -32.47 4.07
N PHE A 34 7.39 -31.27 3.56
CA PHE A 34 8.44 -30.42 4.12
C PHE A 34 8.12 -29.95 5.54
N LEU A 35 6.85 -29.65 5.86
CA LEU A 35 6.43 -29.36 7.24
C LEU A 35 6.62 -30.56 8.17
N ARG A 36 6.32 -31.77 7.69
CA ARG A 36 6.56 -33.02 8.44
C ARG A 36 8.04 -33.25 8.69
N LEU A 37 8.88 -33.05 7.67
CA LEU A 37 10.33 -33.19 7.79
C LEU A 37 10.94 -32.12 8.71
N ARG A 38 10.44 -30.88 8.66
CA ARG A 38 10.84 -29.81 9.60
C ARG A 38 10.62 -30.23 11.05
N ARG A 39 9.46 -30.82 11.37
CA ARG A 39 9.18 -31.32 12.73
C ARG A 39 10.18 -32.37 13.21
N LYS A 40 10.75 -33.16 12.29
CA LYS A 40 11.71 -34.23 12.61
C LYS A 40 13.17 -33.76 12.62
N TYR A 41 13.57 -32.90 11.69
CA TYR A 41 14.97 -32.57 11.42
C TYR A 41 15.33 -31.12 11.74
N GLY A 42 14.35 -30.27 12.06
CA GLY A 42 14.55 -28.87 12.38
C GLY A 42 14.41 -27.92 11.18
N ASP A 43 14.87 -26.69 11.36
CA ASP A 43 14.65 -25.59 10.40
C ASP A 43 15.53 -25.66 9.14
N ILE A 44 16.53 -26.53 9.13
CA ILE A 44 17.36 -26.83 7.96
C ILE A 44 17.51 -28.34 7.86
N PHE A 45 17.08 -28.90 6.73
CA PHE A 45 17.27 -30.30 6.44
C PHE A 45 17.67 -30.50 4.98
N SER A 46 18.28 -31.66 4.69
CA SER A 46 18.71 -31.99 3.35
C SER A 46 18.31 -33.42 2.96
N PHE A 47 18.11 -33.63 1.67
CA PHE A 47 17.95 -34.95 1.09
C PHE A 47 18.50 -34.94 -0.33
N SER A 48 18.66 -36.12 -0.93
CA SER A 48 19.09 -36.21 -2.32
C SER A 48 18.03 -36.91 -3.14
N VAL A 49 17.88 -36.47 -4.38
CA VAL A 49 17.07 -37.13 -5.41
C VAL A 49 18.01 -37.36 -6.59
N PHE A 50 18.28 -38.62 -6.91
CA PHE A 50 19.37 -39.00 -7.82
C PHE A 50 20.70 -38.33 -7.44
N ARG A 51 21.22 -37.45 -8.31
CA ARG A 51 22.47 -36.69 -8.11
C ARG A 51 22.23 -35.30 -7.51
N ARG A 52 20.99 -34.81 -7.44
CA ARG A 52 20.66 -33.48 -6.94
C ARG A 52 20.57 -33.51 -5.42
N ARG A 53 21.38 -32.69 -4.75
CA ARG A 53 21.26 -32.41 -3.32
C ARG A 53 20.25 -31.30 -3.13
N ILE A 54 19.19 -31.57 -2.38
CA ILE A 54 18.15 -30.60 -2.04
C ILE A 54 18.33 -30.22 -0.58
N VAL A 55 18.31 -28.92 -0.31
CA VAL A 55 18.34 -28.35 1.03
C VAL A 55 17.11 -27.48 1.21
N VAL A 56 16.38 -27.67 2.30
CA VAL A 56 15.16 -26.91 2.59
C VAL A 56 15.42 -25.99 3.77
N LEU A 57 15.06 -24.72 3.62
CA LEU A 57 15.07 -23.72 4.68
C LEU A 57 13.65 -23.51 5.18
N CYS A 58 13.46 -23.62 6.49
CA CYS A 58 12.18 -23.45 7.14
C CYS A 58 12.21 -22.37 8.21
N GLY A 59 11.05 -21.73 8.44
CA GLY A 59 10.90 -20.67 9.43
C GLY A 59 11.42 -19.31 8.94
N VAL A 60 10.74 -18.24 9.38
CA VAL A 60 11.01 -16.87 8.89
C VAL A 60 12.44 -16.39 9.19
N LYS A 61 13.00 -16.79 10.35
CA LYS A 61 14.36 -16.41 10.77
C LYS A 61 15.40 -17.01 9.82
N THR A 62 15.42 -18.32 9.69
CA THR A 62 16.38 -19.07 8.87
C THR A 62 16.31 -18.66 7.40
N ILE A 63 15.10 -18.59 6.84
CA ILE A 63 14.88 -18.13 5.46
C ILE A 63 15.45 -16.72 5.27
N ARG A 64 15.14 -15.78 6.18
CA ARG A 64 15.62 -14.41 6.05
C ARG A 64 17.14 -14.35 6.19
N GLU A 65 17.70 -14.97 7.21
CA GLU A 65 19.13 -14.88 7.47
C GLU A 65 19.97 -15.50 6.35
N VAL A 66 19.65 -16.72 5.90
CA VAL A 66 20.41 -17.37 4.83
C VAL A 66 20.30 -16.56 3.53
N LEU A 67 19.08 -16.16 3.13
CA LEU A 67 18.86 -15.49 1.84
C LEU A 67 19.34 -14.02 1.81
N THR A 68 19.58 -13.40 2.97
CA THR A 68 20.09 -12.02 3.05
C THR A 68 21.57 -11.94 3.41
N LYS A 69 22.06 -12.74 4.37
CA LYS A 69 23.47 -12.70 4.79
C LYS A 69 24.40 -13.43 3.82
N HIS A 70 23.90 -14.47 3.15
CA HIS A 70 24.66 -15.25 2.17
C HIS A 70 24.12 -15.06 0.75
N TYR A 71 23.59 -13.87 0.47
CA TYR A 71 22.89 -13.60 -0.80
C TYR A 71 23.76 -13.89 -2.03
N ASP A 72 25.07 -13.66 -1.94
CA ASP A 72 26.05 -13.90 -3.01
C ASP A 72 26.18 -15.39 -3.36
N ALA A 73 26.00 -16.27 -2.36
CA ALA A 73 26.08 -17.71 -2.52
C ALA A 73 24.77 -18.35 -2.98
N VAL A 74 23.63 -17.66 -2.82
CA VAL A 74 22.28 -18.19 -3.08
C VAL A 74 21.50 -17.33 -4.07
N ASN A 75 22.18 -16.53 -4.89
CA ASN A 75 21.50 -15.68 -5.86
C ASN A 75 21.15 -16.41 -7.15
N ASP A 76 21.84 -17.49 -7.51
CA ASP A 76 21.71 -18.10 -8.83
C ASP A 76 20.60 -19.16 -8.89
N ARG A 77 20.23 -19.58 -10.10
CA ARG A 77 19.33 -20.69 -10.39
C ARG A 77 20.13 -21.84 -10.97
N GLY A 78 19.72 -23.08 -10.65
CA GLY A 78 20.40 -24.27 -11.16
C GLY A 78 20.09 -24.51 -12.63
N GLU A 79 21.05 -25.06 -13.37
CA GLU A 79 20.83 -25.53 -14.74
C GLU A 79 19.65 -26.54 -14.78
N GLY A 80 18.73 -26.33 -15.73
CA GLY A 80 17.53 -27.16 -15.90
C GLY A 80 16.43 -26.90 -14.87
N PHE A 81 16.35 -25.69 -14.30
CA PHE A 81 15.12 -25.21 -13.65
C PHE A 81 13.98 -25.01 -14.67
N ALA A 82 14.33 -24.53 -15.88
CA ALA A 82 13.45 -24.42 -17.03
C ALA A 82 14.20 -24.89 -18.30
N ILE A 83 13.94 -26.11 -18.79
CA ILE A 83 14.58 -26.62 -20.01
C ILE A 83 14.14 -25.86 -21.26
N ASP A 84 12.95 -25.28 -21.22
CA ASP A 84 12.41 -24.34 -22.22
C ASP A 84 13.21 -23.02 -22.29
N ASN A 85 14.21 -22.82 -21.43
CA ASN A 85 15.07 -21.64 -21.41
C ASN A 85 16.58 -22.00 -21.33
N PRO A 86 17.14 -22.61 -22.39
CA PRO A 86 18.52 -23.09 -22.39
C PRO A 86 19.56 -21.97 -22.25
N HIS A 87 19.23 -20.73 -22.64
CA HIS A 87 20.11 -19.57 -22.53
C HIS A 87 20.11 -18.93 -21.13
N GLY A 88 19.17 -19.32 -20.25
CA GLY A 88 19.04 -18.71 -18.93
C GLY A 88 18.73 -17.22 -19.01
N TYR A 89 17.83 -16.83 -19.91
CA TYR A 89 17.36 -15.46 -20.08
C TYR A 89 16.16 -15.14 -19.18
N GLY A 90 15.69 -13.90 -19.20
CA GLY A 90 14.61 -13.40 -18.36
C GLY A 90 15.07 -12.96 -16.97
N ILE A 91 14.14 -12.95 -16.02
CA ILE A 91 14.36 -12.57 -14.62
C ILE A 91 14.18 -13.74 -13.65
N LEU A 92 13.39 -14.75 -14.02
CA LEU A 92 13.13 -15.92 -13.16
C LEU A 92 14.32 -16.88 -13.15
N ASP A 93 14.80 -17.25 -14.34
CA ASP A 93 15.76 -18.33 -14.57
C ASP A 93 17.21 -17.84 -14.66
N SER A 94 17.40 -16.60 -15.10
CA SER A 94 18.73 -16.03 -15.32
C SER A 94 19.56 -15.97 -14.05
N SER A 95 20.89 -15.95 -14.20
CA SER A 95 21.88 -15.88 -13.12
C SER A 95 22.99 -14.89 -13.45
N GLY A 96 23.84 -14.55 -12.47
CA GLY A 96 24.97 -13.64 -12.69
C GLY A 96 24.60 -12.26 -13.25
N GLU A 97 25.30 -11.83 -14.30
CA GLU A 97 25.15 -10.49 -14.91
C GLU A 97 23.79 -10.29 -15.58
N TYR A 98 23.27 -11.32 -16.28
CA TYR A 98 21.95 -11.27 -16.93
C TYR A 98 20.85 -10.99 -15.91
N HIS A 99 20.82 -11.77 -14.82
CA HIS A 99 19.85 -11.55 -13.75
C HIS A 99 20.01 -10.18 -13.11
N LYS A 100 21.23 -9.74 -12.81
CA LYS A 100 21.46 -8.44 -12.19
C LYS A 100 20.90 -7.30 -13.06
N ALA A 101 21.14 -7.36 -14.37
CA ALA A 101 20.65 -6.36 -15.32
C ALA A 101 19.12 -6.41 -15.47
N MET A 102 18.54 -7.59 -15.70
CA MET A 102 17.08 -7.73 -15.83
C MET A 102 16.36 -7.37 -14.54
N ARG A 103 16.94 -7.73 -13.39
CA ARG A 103 16.40 -7.36 -12.07
C ARG A 103 16.36 -5.85 -11.88
N GLU A 104 17.45 -5.16 -12.21
CA GLU A 104 17.53 -3.70 -12.11
C GLU A 104 16.52 -3.05 -13.05
N PHE A 105 16.48 -3.48 -14.31
CA PHE A 105 15.52 -3.04 -15.31
C PHE A 105 14.08 -3.19 -14.81
N VAL A 106 13.62 -4.41 -14.52
CA VAL A 106 12.23 -4.68 -14.10
C VAL A 106 11.87 -3.94 -12.81
N THR A 107 12.76 -3.91 -11.81
CA THR A 107 12.49 -3.20 -10.54
C THR A 107 12.37 -1.70 -10.76
N LYS A 108 13.19 -1.13 -11.65
CA LYS A 108 13.11 0.30 -12.01
C LYS A 108 11.82 0.56 -12.78
N SER A 109 11.48 -0.27 -13.75
CA SER A 109 10.26 -0.13 -14.54
C SER A 109 9.00 -0.16 -13.67
N PHE A 110 8.86 -1.09 -12.71
CA PHE A 110 7.70 -1.09 -11.80
C PHE A 110 7.63 0.14 -10.89
N ARG A 111 8.77 0.72 -10.51
CA ARG A 111 8.84 1.88 -9.60
C ARG A 111 8.53 3.19 -10.33
N ASP A 112 9.14 3.35 -11.49
CA ASP A 112 9.15 4.60 -12.25
C ASP A 112 8.07 4.61 -13.34
N PHE A 113 7.22 3.56 -13.41
CA PHE A 113 6.16 3.47 -14.41
C PHE A 113 5.20 4.65 -14.35
N SER A 114 5.33 5.55 -15.32
CA SER A 114 4.35 6.58 -15.61
C SER A 114 4.46 6.96 -17.09
N PHE A 115 3.51 6.49 -17.89
CA PHE A 115 3.42 6.84 -19.32
C PHE A 115 2.16 7.66 -19.55
N GLU A 116 2.25 8.74 -20.33
CA GLU A 116 1.08 9.59 -20.68
C GLU A 116 0.20 10.06 -19.50
N LYS A 117 0.78 10.25 -18.30
CA LYS A 117 0.06 10.54 -17.03
C LYS A 117 -0.78 9.37 -16.48
N ARG A 118 -0.70 8.17 -17.06
CA ARG A 118 -1.19 6.91 -16.49
C ARG A 118 -0.07 6.25 -15.69
N ASN A 119 -0.37 5.91 -14.44
CA ASN A 119 0.48 5.08 -13.62
C ASN A 119 -0.19 3.71 -13.41
N LEU A 120 0.54 2.78 -12.82
CA LEU A 120 0.05 1.43 -12.53
C LEU A 120 -1.26 1.43 -11.70
N ALA A 121 -1.41 2.38 -10.76
CA ALA A 121 -2.62 2.49 -9.95
C ALA A 121 -3.85 2.85 -10.79
N THR A 122 -3.69 3.72 -11.79
CA THR A 122 -4.76 4.08 -12.74
C THR A 122 -5.12 2.88 -13.62
N ILE A 123 -4.14 2.15 -14.16
CA ILE A 123 -4.40 0.94 -14.97
C ILE A 123 -5.20 -0.09 -14.18
N VAL A 124 -4.76 -0.41 -12.96
CA VAL A 124 -5.44 -1.36 -12.08
C VAL A 124 -6.85 -0.89 -11.76
N LYS A 125 -7.03 0.41 -11.48
CA LYS A 125 -8.35 0.98 -11.20
C LYS A 125 -9.29 0.85 -12.40
N ASP A 126 -8.82 1.12 -13.61
CA ASP A 126 -9.61 1.02 -14.84
C ASP A 126 -10.03 -0.43 -15.12
N GLU A 127 -9.12 -1.39 -14.96
CA GLU A 127 -9.45 -2.82 -15.10
C GLU A 127 -10.37 -3.32 -13.98
N THR A 128 -10.18 -2.83 -12.75
CA THR A 128 -11.09 -3.11 -11.63
C THR A 128 -12.50 -2.61 -11.96
N MET A 129 -12.64 -1.41 -12.52
CA MET A 129 -13.93 -0.88 -12.95
C MET A 129 -14.59 -1.76 -14.01
N SER A 130 -13.83 -2.16 -15.04
CA SER A 130 -14.33 -3.06 -16.09
C SER A 130 -14.81 -4.41 -15.53
N LEU A 131 -14.06 -4.98 -14.59
CA LEU A 131 -14.47 -6.21 -13.90
C LEU A 131 -15.78 -5.99 -13.14
N LEU A 132 -15.88 -4.92 -12.35
CA LEU A 132 -17.10 -4.62 -11.57
C LEU A 132 -18.32 -4.41 -12.47
N GLU A 133 -18.16 -3.83 -13.66
CA GLU A 133 -19.24 -3.67 -14.65
C GLU A 133 -19.73 -5.03 -15.16
N LYS A 134 -18.81 -5.90 -15.61
CA LYS A 134 -19.15 -7.28 -16.03
C LYS A 134 -19.87 -8.06 -14.94
N MET A 135 -19.49 -7.84 -13.68
CA MET A 135 -20.14 -8.47 -12.51
C MET A 135 -21.55 -7.92 -12.26
N ARG A 136 -21.77 -6.60 -12.49
CA ARG A 136 -23.11 -6.00 -12.38
C ARG A 136 -24.07 -6.60 -13.41
N GLU A 137 -23.60 -6.83 -14.64
CA GLU A 137 -24.41 -7.41 -15.73
C GLU A 137 -24.95 -8.82 -15.40
N LYS A 138 -24.31 -9.54 -14.47
CA LYS A 138 -24.81 -10.84 -14.01
C LYS A 138 -26.11 -10.72 -13.21
N ASN A 139 -26.43 -9.52 -12.69
CA ASN A 139 -27.67 -9.20 -11.97
C ASN A 139 -27.96 -10.14 -10.78
N GLY A 140 -26.93 -10.48 -10.01
CA GLY A 140 -27.06 -11.37 -8.85
C GLY A 140 -27.32 -12.83 -9.20
N ARG A 141 -27.21 -13.23 -10.46
CA ARG A 141 -27.21 -14.65 -10.85
C ARG A 141 -25.88 -15.29 -10.48
N PRO A 142 -25.85 -16.57 -10.10
CA PRO A 142 -24.60 -17.30 -9.90
C PRO A 142 -23.75 -17.26 -11.18
N PHE A 143 -22.47 -16.90 -11.06
CA PHE A 143 -21.55 -16.90 -12.19
C PHE A 143 -20.12 -17.23 -11.75
N ASN A 144 -19.34 -17.78 -12.68
CA ASN A 144 -17.92 -18.00 -12.47
C ASN A 144 -17.16 -16.71 -12.79
N VAL A 145 -16.44 -16.17 -11.79
CA VAL A 145 -15.65 -14.93 -11.93
C VAL A 145 -14.33 -15.16 -12.65
N ASN A 146 -13.93 -16.42 -12.86
CA ASN A 146 -12.57 -16.79 -13.22
C ASN A 146 -12.07 -16.14 -14.51
N ASP A 147 -12.72 -16.40 -15.64
CA ASP A 147 -12.24 -15.92 -16.94
C ASP A 147 -12.20 -14.40 -17.01
N ASP A 148 -13.18 -13.74 -16.38
CA ASP A 148 -13.26 -12.28 -16.35
C ASP A 148 -12.15 -11.70 -15.45
N LEU A 149 -11.81 -12.38 -14.35
CA LEU A 149 -10.69 -12.02 -13.47
C LEU A 149 -9.34 -12.23 -14.17
N VAL A 150 -9.11 -13.40 -14.78
CA VAL A 150 -7.86 -13.70 -15.52
C VAL A 150 -7.63 -12.66 -16.61
N LEU A 151 -8.65 -12.37 -17.42
CA LEU A 151 -8.56 -11.37 -18.48
C LEU A 151 -8.26 -9.97 -17.93
N CYS A 152 -8.90 -9.56 -16.83
CA CYS A 152 -8.64 -8.24 -16.23
C CYS A 152 -7.20 -8.12 -15.70
N ILE A 153 -6.69 -9.14 -15.00
CA ILE A 153 -5.30 -9.13 -14.54
C ILE A 153 -4.32 -9.19 -15.72
N ALA A 154 -4.60 -10.00 -16.74
CA ALA A 154 -3.81 -10.03 -17.98
C ALA A 154 -3.76 -8.66 -18.65
N ASN A 155 -4.88 -7.94 -18.71
CA ASN A 155 -4.93 -6.58 -19.25
C ASN A 155 -4.11 -5.57 -18.45
N VAL A 156 -4.03 -5.70 -17.12
CA VAL A 156 -3.14 -4.87 -16.31
C VAL A 156 -1.69 -5.10 -16.72
N ILE A 157 -1.28 -6.35 -16.84
CA ILE A 157 0.10 -6.70 -17.20
C ILE A 157 0.41 -6.33 -18.66
N CYS A 158 -0.49 -6.56 -19.61
CA CYS A 158 -0.32 -6.13 -21.00
C CYS A 158 -0.25 -4.61 -21.13
N SER A 159 -1.11 -3.86 -20.41
CA SER A 159 -1.04 -2.40 -20.44
C SER A 159 0.29 -1.88 -19.89
N PHE A 160 0.88 -2.59 -18.92
CA PHE A 160 2.20 -2.27 -18.37
C PHE A 160 3.35 -2.66 -19.33
N ALA A 161 3.32 -3.87 -19.87
CA ALA A 161 4.44 -4.44 -20.61
C ALA A 161 4.43 -4.11 -22.11
N LEU A 162 3.24 -3.96 -22.70
CA LEU A 162 3.01 -3.87 -24.14
C LEU A 162 2.29 -2.57 -24.57
N GLY A 163 1.98 -1.69 -23.61
CA GLY A 163 1.30 -0.42 -23.86
C GLY A 163 -0.19 -0.53 -24.26
N GLN A 164 -0.73 -1.75 -24.37
CA GLN A 164 -2.10 -1.99 -24.81
C GLN A 164 -2.78 -3.15 -24.09
N LYS A 165 -4.12 -3.17 -24.14
CA LYS A 165 -4.97 -4.22 -23.56
C LYS A 165 -5.21 -5.34 -24.57
N ILE A 166 -5.44 -6.54 -24.07
CA ILE A 166 -6.00 -7.62 -24.86
C ILE A 166 -7.52 -7.40 -24.90
N LEU A 167 -8.00 -6.84 -26.00
CA LEU A 167 -9.41 -6.43 -26.14
C LEU A 167 -10.37 -7.63 -26.19
N ASN A 168 -9.91 -8.79 -26.67
CA ASN A 168 -10.73 -9.99 -26.90
C ASN A 168 -10.22 -11.18 -26.10
N LYS A 169 -11.12 -12.09 -25.70
CA LYS A 169 -10.75 -13.42 -25.19
C LYS A 169 -10.17 -14.25 -26.34
N ASP A 170 -8.91 -14.00 -26.69
CA ASP A 170 -8.21 -14.85 -27.63
C ASP A 170 -8.16 -16.28 -27.04
N ALA A 171 -8.89 -17.19 -27.69
CA ALA A 171 -9.05 -18.55 -27.20
C ALA A 171 -7.70 -19.29 -27.14
N ALA A 172 -6.75 -18.98 -28.03
CA ALA A 172 -5.42 -19.59 -28.03
C ALA A 172 -4.61 -19.11 -26.83
N LEU A 173 -4.60 -17.80 -26.57
CA LEU A 173 -3.90 -17.23 -25.41
C LEU A 173 -4.49 -17.69 -24.09
N MET A 174 -5.82 -17.68 -23.96
CA MET A 174 -6.50 -18.14 -22.74
C MET A 174 -6.21 -19.62 -22.45
N LYS A 175 -6.17 -20.44 -23.51
CA LYS A 175 -5.78 -21.85 -23.38
C LYS A 175 -4.32 -21.98 -22.95
N ALA A 176 -3.40 -21.22 -23.54
CA ALA A 176 -2.00 -21.27 -23.14
C ALA A 176 -1.80 -20.84 -21.68
N LEU A 177 -2.55 -19.85 -21.19
CA LEU A 177 -2.57 -19.43 -19.79
C LEU A 177 -3.07 -20.56 -18.87
N GLU A 178 -4.21 -21.19 -19.18
CA GLU A 178 -4.76 -22.31 -18.41
C GLU A 178 -3.80 -23.52 -18.37
N GLU A 179 -3.16 -23.84 -19.50
CA GLU A 179 -2.15 -24.90 -19.57
C GLU A 179 -0.95 -24.57 -18.68
N THR A 180 -0.52 -23.29 -18.66
CA THR A 180 0.59 -22.85 -17.83
C THR A 180 0.23 -22.87 -16.34
N GLU A 181 -0.98 -22.39 -15.95
CA GLU A 181 -1.54 -22.51 -14.60
C GLU A 181 -1.48 -23.98 -14.12
N THR A 182 -1.96 -24.90 -14.97
CA THR A 182 -1.99 -26.33 -14.65
C THR A 182 -0.59 -26.91 -14.47
N VAL A 183 0.38 -26.50 -15.29
CA VAL A 183 1.77 -26.96 -15.15
C VAL A 183 2.38 -26.52 -13.81
N VAL A 184 2.10 -25.30 -13.36
CA VAL A 184 2.71 -24.76 -12.13
C VAL A 184 1.97 -25.16 -10.85
N SER A 185 0.67 -25.43 -10.92
CA SER A 185 -0.16 -25.79 -9.75
C SER A 185 -0.26 -27.29 -9.51
N HIS A 186 -0.18 -28.13 -10.56
CA HIS A 186 -0.39 -29.56 -10.42
C HIS A 186 0.84 -30.28 -9.82
N PRO A 187 0.71 -31.07 -8.74
CA PRO A 187 1.85 -31.68 -8.05
C PRO A 187 2.73 -32.56 -8.95
N LEU A 188 2.13 -33.41 -9.80
CA LEU A 188 2.89 -34.24 -10.76
C LEU A 188 3.66 -33.40 -11.80
N ARG A 189 3.10 -32.26 -12.24
CA ARG A 189 3.71 -31.41 -13.27
C ARG A 189 4.78 -30.48 -12.69
N PHE A 190 4.76 -30.28 -11.36
CA PHE A 190 5.81 -29.58 -10.64
C PHE A 190 7.00 -30.49 -10.26
N LEU A 191 6.83 -31.81 -10.29
CA LEU A 191 7.87 -32.80 -9.98
C LEU A 191 9.20 -32.65 -10.75
N PRO A 192 9.24 -32.24 -12.04
CA PRO A 192 10.47 -32.04 -12.80
C PRO A 192 11.51 -31.15 -12.12
N VAL A 193 11.07 -30.19 -11.29
CA VAL A 193 11.96 -29.29 -10.53
C VAL A 193 12.88 -30.07 -9.57
N PHE A 194 12.46 -31.24 -9.08
CA PHE A 194 13.23 -32.07 -8.14
C PHE A 194 14.09 -33.14 -8.82
N ILE A 195 13.63 -33.73 -9.92
CA ILE A 195 14.18 -34.99 -10.48
C ILE A 195 15.19 -34.79 -11.61
N SER A 196 15.30 -33.58 -12.16
CA SER A 196 15.92 -33.28 -13.46
C SER A 196 15.08 -33.80 -14.63
N GLU A 197 14.72 -32.89 -15.50
CA GLU A 197 13.70 -33.07 -16.53
C GLU A 197 14.10 -33.89 -17.79
N PRO A 198 15.38 -34.03 -18.21
CA PRO A 198 15.70 -34.81 -19.42
C PRO A 198 15.27 -36.28 -19.34
N VAL A 199 15.27 -36.85 -18.13
CA VAL A 199 14.79 -38.23 -17.89
C VAL A 199 13.27 -38.33 -18.05
N LEU A 200 12.54 -37.27 -17.69
CA LEU A 200 11.08 -37.25 -17.72
C LEU A 200 10.52 -37.09 -19.14
N LYS A 201 11.28 -36.49 -20.06
CA LYS A 201 10.92 -36.42 -21.50
C LYS A 201 10.81 -37.80 -22.15
N LEU A 202 11.45 -38.83 -21.59
CA LEU A 202 11.43 -40.20 -22.12
C LEU A 202 10.14 -40.95 -21.78
N VAL A 203 9.28 -40.42 -20.91
CA VAL A 203 8.05 -41.08 -20.46
C VAL A 203 6.90 -40.81 -21.44
N PRO A 204 6.29 -41.86 -22.04
CA PRO A 204 5.17 -41.68 -22.97
C PRO A 204 3.96 -41.00 -22.32
N GLY A 205 3.26 -40.14 -23.07
CA GLY A 205 1.96 -39.57 -22.66
C GLY A 205 2.00 -38.27 -21.85
N ASP A 206 3.17 -37.64 -21.70
CA ASP A 206 3.37 -36.38 -20.95
C ASP A 206 2.77 -36.29 -19.52
N PRO A 207 2.89 -37.32 -18.67
CA PRO A 207 2.28 -37.29 -17.34
C PRO A 207 2.90 -36.22 -16.41
N PHE A 208 4.12 -35.76 -16.70
CA PHE A 208 4.83 -34.72 -15.96
C PHE A 208 4.68 -33.33 -16.57
N GLY A 209 3.89 -33.18 -17.64
CA GLY A 209 3.59 -31.89 -18.25
C GLY A 209 4.80 -31.17 -18.84
N VAL A 210 5.81 -31.90 -19.30
CA VAL A 210 7.04 -31.32 -19.87
C VAL A 210 6.77 -30.78 -21.28
N TRP A 211 6.07 -31.54 -22.11
CA TRP A 211 5.79 -31.16 -23.49
C TRP A 211 4.75 -30.05 -23.57
N ILE A 212 3.68 -30.13 -22.75
CA ILE A 212 2.68 -29.07 -22.62
C ILE A 212 3.29 -27.77 -22.11
N ARG A 213 4.27 -27.82 -21.18
CA ARG A 213 4.99 -26.63 -20.73
C ARG A 213 5.80 -25.98 -21.85
N GLU A 214 6.56 -26.78 -22.59
CA GLU A 214 7.35 -26.29 -23.72
C GLU A 214 6.47 -25.66 -24.80
N ARG A 215 5.35 -26.31 -25.14
CA ARG A 215 4.35 -25.80 -26.07
C ARG A 215 3.71 -24.49 -25.60
N SER A 216 3.11 -24.48 -24.40
CA SER A 216 2.43 -23.28 -23.86
C SER A 216 3.37 -22.09 -23.72
N THR A 217 4.62 -22.34 -23.34
CA THR A 217 5.68 -21.30 -23.32
C THR A 217 5.93 -20.73 -24.71
N ASN A 218 6.09 -21.58 -25.72
CA ASN A 218 6.31 -21.14 -27.10
C ASN A 218 5.11 -20.38 -27.67
N ASP A 219 3.89 -20.82 -27.38
CA ASP A 219 2.66 -20.16 -27.82
C ASP A 219 2.56 -18.73 -27.24
N VAL A 220 2.87 -18.55 -25.95
CA VAL A 220 2.90 -17.21 -25.32
C VAL A 220 4.06 -16.35 -25.85
N ILE A 221 5.26 -16.91 -26.02
CA ILE A 221 6.40 -16.16 -26.57
C ILE A 221 6.11 -15.70 -28.00
N GLN A 222 5.49 -16.55 -28.81
CA GLN A 222 5.12 -16.21 -30.19
C GLN A 222 4.09 -15.06 -30.22
N PHE A 223 3.08 -15.12 -29.35
CA PHE A 223 2.15 -14.00 -29.15
C PHE A 223 2.88 -12.71 -28.78
N LEU A 224 3.78 -12.74 -27.79
CA LEU A 224 4.55 -11.56 -27.35
C LEU A 224 5.49 -11.01 -28.43
N LYS A 225 5.98 -11.88 -29.32
CA LYS A 225 6.87 -11.50 -30.42
C LYS A 225 6.19 -10.58 -31.43
N GLU A 226 4.90 -10.77 -31.69
CA GLU A 226 4.12 -9.91 -32.58
C GLU A 226 4.14 -8.46 -32.08
N PHE A 227 3.94 -8.26 -30.77
CA PHE A 227 4.04 -6.94 -30.14
C PHE A 227 5.45 -6.37 -30.24
N LEU A 228 6.49 -7.16 -29.97
CA LEU A 228 7.87 -6.69 -30.10
C LEU A 228 8.18 -6.19 -31.52
N ASP A 229 7.75 -6.95 -32.53
CA ASP A 229 7.97 -6.59 -33.93
C ASP A 229 7.22 -5.31 -34.32
N GLU A 230 6.01 -5.09 -33.79
CA GLU A 230 5.26 -3.84 -33.95
C GLU A 230 5.95 -2.65 -33.26
N HIS A 231 6.45 -2.85 -32.05
CA HIS A 231 7.17 -1.80 -31.31
C HIS A 231 8.41 -1.37 -32.05
N LYS A 232 9.19 -2.32 -32.59
CA LYS A 232 10.38 -2.03 -33.40
C LYS A 232 10.06 -1.24 -34.67
N LYS A 233 8.95 -1.53 -35.34
CA LYS A 233 8.52 -0.78 -36.55
C LYS A 233 8.13 0.66 -36.26
N SER A 234 7.61 0.91 -35.05
CA SER A 234 7.07 2.20 -34.62
C SER A 234 7.90 2.88 -33.53
N PHE A 235 9.14 2.42 -33.34
CA PHE A 235 9.99 2.82 -32.22
C PHE A 235 10.43 4.28 -32.35
N ASP A 236 10.20 5.06 -31.30
CA ASP A 236 10.68 6.43 -31.16
C ASP A 236 11.57 6.53 -29.90
N PRO A 237 12.89 6.74 -30.03
CA PRO A 237 13.79 6.82 -28.88
C PRO A 237 13.50 8.02 -27.96
N THR A 238 12.76 9.02 -28.44
CA THR A 238 12.38 10.21 -27.65
C THR A 238 11.09 10.01 -26.86
N TYR A 239 10.36 8.93 -27.13
CA TYR A 239 9.05 8.68 -26.57
C TYR A 239 8.83 7.21 -26.24
N GLU A 240 8.94 6.88 -24.95
CA GLU A 240 8.70 5.52 -24.45
C GLU A 240 7.21 5.30 -24.14
N ARG A 241 6.59 4.31 -24.77
CA ARG A 241 5.17 3.96 -24.55
C ARG A 241 4.97 3.01 -23.37
N ASP A 242 5.90 2.08 -23.18
CA ASP A 242 5.79 0.96 -22.25
C ASP A 242 7.16 0.30 -21.99
N LEU A 243 7.12 -0.87 -21.34
CA LEU A 243 8.31 -1.63 -20.99
C LEU A 243 9.16 -2.05 -22.19
N ILE A 244 8.56 -2.35 -23.36
CA ILE A 244 9.30 -2.73 -24.55
C ILE A 244 10.15 -1.55 -25.02
N ASP A 245 9.56 -0.37 -25.15
CA ASP A 245 10.30 0.82 -25.61
C ASP A 245 11.43 1.21 -24.65
N VAL A 246 11.20 1.15 -23.32
CA VAL A 246 12.26 1.40 -22.32
C VAL A 246 13.41 0.40 -22.51
N TYR A 247 13.10 -0.86 -22.80
CA TYR A 247 14.12 -1.86 -23.05
C TYR A 247 14.87 -1.60 -24.36
N LEU A 248 14.18 -1.21 -25.44
CA LEU A 248 14.79 -0.87 -26.72
C LEU A 248 15.74 0.33 -26.59
N ASN A 249 15.39 1.34 -25.79
CA ASN A 249 16.30 2.43 -25.45
C ASN A 249 17.56 1.92 -24.71
N LEU A 250 17.39 1.05 -23.71
CA LEU A 250 18.54 0.44 -23.01
C LEU A 250 19.39 -0.44 -23.93
N GLN A 251 18.79 -1.14 -24.88
CA GLN A 251 19.47 -1.92 -25.90
C GLN A 251 20.33 -1.01 -26.79
N ASN A 252 19.83 0.16 -27.19
CA ASN A 252 20.58 1.16 -27.95
C ASN A 252 21.74 1.76 -27.13
N GLU A 253 21.54 2.03 -25.84
CA GLU A 253 22.57 2.62 -24.97
C GLU A 253 23.67 1.65 -24.55
N LYS A 254 23.32 0.40 -24.25
CA LYS A 254 24.21 -0.59 -23.61
C LYS A 254 24.59 -1.77 -24.50
N GLY A 255 24.01 -1.85 -25.70
CA GLY A 255 24.24 -2.90 -26.68
C GLY A 255 23.50 -4.22 -26.39
N CYS A 256 23.49 -5.11 -27.39
CA CYS A 256 22.64 -6.29 -27.41
C CYS A 256 23.19 -7.54 -26.70
N ARG A 257 24.37 -7.47 -26.05
CA ARG A 257 24.95 -8.65 -25.36
C ARG A 257 24.05 -9.16 -24.24
N ILE A 258 23.59 -8.24 -23.39
CA ILE A 258 22.67 -8.52 -22.29
C ILE A 258 21.25 -8.14 -22.67
N PHE A 259 21.08 -6.99 -23.33
CA PHE A 259 19.77 -6.48 -23.71
C PHE A 259 19.37 -6.99 -25.11
N SER A 260 19.39 -8.31 -25.35
CA SER A 260 18.95 -8.90 -26.62
C SER A 260 17.42 -8.99 -26.71
N ASP A 261 16.89 -9.18 -27.91
CA ASP A 261 15.46 -9.41 -28.15
C ASP A 261 14.96 -10.68 -27.47
N GLU A 262 15.74 -11.77 -27.54
CA GLU A 262 15.41 -13.04 -26.90
C GLU A 262 15.29 -12.87 -25.38
N ASN A 263 16.20 -12.09 -24.79
CA ASN A 263 16.17 -11.80 -23.37
C ASN A 263 15.00 -10.87 -23.00
N LEU A 264 14.60 -9.95 -23.89
CA LEU A 264 13.39 -9.15 -23.73
C LEU A 264 12.13 -10.01 -23.74
N LEU A 265 11.97 -10.85 -24.77
CA LEU A 265 10.81 -11.74 -24.92
C LEU A 265 10.68 -12.65 -23.69
N ARG A 266 11.79 -13.24 -23.23
CA ARG A 266 11.76 -14.05 -22.00
C ARG A 266 11.44 -13.22 -20.76
N THR A 267 11.94 -11.99 -20.66
CA THR A 267 11.63 -11.10 -19.53
C THR A 267 10.14 -10.72 -19.50
N ILE A 268 9.53 -10.43 -20.65
CA ILE A 268 8.10 -10.11 -20.73
C ILE A 268 7.27 -11.35 -20.47
N TYR A 269 7.65 -12.51 -21.00
CA TYR A 269 7.03 -13.79 -20.68
C TYR A 269 7.02 -14.05 -19.17
N ASP A 270 8.16 -13.87 -18.49
CA ASP A 270 8.29 -14.05 -17.05
C ASP A 270 7.36 -13.11 -16.26
N ILE A 271 7.22 -11.85 -16.69
CA ILE A 271 6.32 -10.86 -16.09
C ILE A 271 4.86 -11.24 -16.32
N PHE A 272 4.52 -11.66 -17.55
CA PHE A 272 3.18 -12.07 -17.95
C PHE A 272 2.71 -13.28 -17.14
N LEU A 273 3.49 -14.36 -17.14
CA LEU A 273 3.17 -15.57 -16.39
C LEU A 273 3.09 -15.29 -14.88
N SER A 274 4.13 -14.69 -14.29
CA SER A 274 4.19 -14.51 -12.84
C SER A 274 3.16 -13.51 -12.33
N GLY A 275 2.88 -12.46 -13.12
CA GLY A 275 1.95 -11.40 -12.75
C GLY A 275 0.49 -11.84 -12.79
N ILE A 276 0.12 -12.70 -13.74
CA ILE A 276 -1.26 -13.15 -13.89
C ILE A 276 -1.61 -14.21 -12.84
N GLU A 277 -0.91 -15.35 -12.87
CA GLU A 277 -1.33 -16.53 -12.12
C GLU A 277 -1.33 -16.30 -10.60
N THR A 278 -0.31 -15.58 -10.09
CA THR A 278 -0.18 -15.35 -8.66
C THR A 278 -1.24 -14.37 -8.12
N SER A 279 -1.53 -13.30 -8.85
CA SER A 279 -2.55 -12.32 -8.46
C SER A 279 -3.95 -12.90 -8.58
N VAL A 280 -4.24 -13.63 -9.65
CA VAL A 280 -5.51 -14.34 -9.83
C VAL A 280 -5.73 -15.32 -8.67
N SER A 281 -4.73 -16.15 -8.36
CA SER A 281 -4.81 -17.12 -7.26
C SER A 281 -5.05 -16.46 -5.91
N ALA A 282 -4.36 -15.35 -5.61
CA ALA A 282 -4.55 -14.59 -4.37
C ALA A 282 -5.97 -14.01 -4.26
N ILE A 283 -6.51 -13.46 -5.35
CA ILE A 283 -7.87 -12.92 -5.38
C ILE A 283 -8.90 -14.05 -5.25
N ARG A 284 -8.73 -15.18 -5.96
CA ARG A 284 -9.61 -16.37 -5.84
C ARG A 284 -9.64 -16.88 -4.39
N TRP A 285 -8.48 -17.01 -3.74
CA TRP A 285 -8.40 -17.40 -2.33
C TRP A 285 -9.08 -16.38 -1.41
N CYS A 286 -8.92 -15.08 -1.66
CA CYS A 286 -9.60 -14.06 -0.88
C CYS A 286 -11.13 -14.17 -1.02
N ILE A 287 -11.65 -14.35 -2.23
CA ILE A 287 -13.09 -14.55 -2.47
C ILE A 287 -13.58 -15.76 -1.67
N LEU A 288 -12.89 -16.89 -1.81
CA LEU A 288 -13.26 -18.14 -1.15
C LEU A 288 -13.22 -18.01 0.39
N LEU A 289 -12.19 -17.38 0.95
CA LEU A 289 -12.11 -17.12 2.39
C LEU A 289 -13.22 -16.18 2.88
N LEU A 290 -13.61 -15.17 2.09
CA LEU A 290 -14.70 -14.27 2.43
C LEU A 290 -16.09 -14.90 2.30
N LEU A 291 -16.25 -15.94 1.48
CA LEU A 291 -17.46 -16.77 1.42
C LEU A 291 -17.63 -17.59 2.72
N HIS A 292 -16.52 -18.12 3.25
CA HIS A 292 -16.51 -18.87 4.52
C HIS A 292 -16.59 -17.98 5.76
N ASN A 293 -16.26 -16.69 5.64
CA ASN A 293 -16.19 -15.75 6.77
C ASN A 293 -17.02 -14.48 6.50
N PRO A 294 -18.37 -14.58 6.48
CA PRO A 294 -19.27 -13.46 6.16
C PRO A 294 -19.19 -12.31 7.18
N ASP A 295 -18.80 -12.59 8.41
CA ASP A 295 -18.54 -11.62 9.48
C ASP A 295 -17.29 -10.77 9.19
N ILE A 296 -16.21 -11.37 8.70
CA ILE A 296 -15.01 -10.65 8.23
C ILE A 296 -15.37 -9.77 7.03
N GLN A 297 -16.13 -10.30 6.08
CA GLN A 297 -16.61 -9.54 4.92
C GLN A 297 -17.46 -8.32 5.34
N THR A 298 -18.29 -8.49 6.37
CA THR A 298 -19.11 -7.41 6.95
C THR A 298 -18.26 -6.35 7.63
N LYS A 299 -17.24 -6.75 8.42
CA LYS A 299 -16.30 -5.81 9.06
C LYS A 299 -15.53 -4.99 8.03
N MET A 300 -15.01 -5.61 6.98
CA MET A 300 -14.38 -4.89 5.85
C MET A 300 -15.34 -3.86 5.25
N ARG A 301 -16.58 -4.26 4.99
CA ARG A 301 -17.58 -3.37 4.41
C ARG A 301 -17.90 -2.17 5.31
N VAL A 302 -18.05 -2.38 6.62
CA VAL A 302 -18.28 -1.29 7.59
C VAL A 302 -17.11 -0.31 7.58
N GLU A 303 -15.87 -0.81 7.58
CA GLU A 303 -14.67 0.03 7.51
C GLU A 303 -14.64 0.88 6.22
N ILE A 304 -14.90 0.24 5.07
CA ILE A 304 -14.95 0.92 3.76
C ILE A 304 -16.05 1.98 3.72
N GLU A 305 -17.26 1.64 4.17
CA GLU A 305 -18.40 2.57 4.16
C GLU A 305 -18.15 3.79 5.06
N ASN A 306 -17.47 3.61 6.20
CA ASN A 306 -17.15 4.69 7.12
C ASN A 306 -16.07 5.64 6.59
N MET A 307 -15.06 5.11 5.89
CA MET A 307 -13.87 5.88 5.51
C MET A 307 -13.92 6.43 4.08
N ILE A 308 -14.48 5.66 3.14
CA ILE A 308 -14.55 6.02 1.72
C ILE A 308 -16.00 6.31 1.31
N GLY A 309 -16.97 5.62 1.91
CA GLY A 309 -18.36 5.64 1.47
C GLY A 309 -18.65 4.64 0.34
N ARG A 310 -19.81 4.78 -0.30
CA ARG A 310 -20.33 3.81 -1.29
C ARG A 310 -20.15 4.22 -2.76
N THR A 311 -19.86 5.49 -3.01
CA THR A 311 -19.85 6.05 -4.38
C THR A 311 -18.45 6.33 -4.90
N GLN A 312 -17.53 6.69 -4.02
CA GLN A 312 -16.15 6.94 -4.39
C GLN A 312 -15.40 5.61 -4.54
N MET A 313 -14.78 5.38 -5.69
CA MET A 313 -13.93 4.20 -5.90
C MET A 313 -12.71 4.21 -4.96
N PRO A 314 -12.31 3.06 -4.42
CA PRO A 314 -11.07 2.92 -3.67
C PRO A 314 -9.87 3.33 -4.50
N THR A 315 -8.90 3.97 -3.85
CA THR A 315 -7.60 4.32 -4.41
C THR A 315 -6.54 3.91 -3.40
N ILE A 316 -5.29 3.85 -3.84
CA ILE A 316 -4.18 3.46 -2.95
C ILE A 316 -4.00 4.44 -1.78
N ASP A 317 -4.40 5.71 -1.96
CA ASP A 317 -4.37 6.73 -0.90
C ASP A 317 -5.33 6.42 0.26
N HIS A 318 -6.35 5.57 0.04
CA HIS A 318 -7.24 5.13 1.09
C HIS A 318 -6.69 3.96 1.91
N LYS A 319 -5.63 3.28 1.45
CA LYS A 319 -5.07 2.13 2.16
C LYS A 319 -4.71 2.41 3.64
N PRO A 320 -4.07 3.54 4.00
CA PRO A 320 -3.80 3.86 5.40
C PRO A 320 -5.07 4.08 6.26
N LEU A 321 -6.21 4.28 5.63
CA LEU A 321 -7.51 4.47 6.29
C LEU A 321 -8.27 3.16 6.49
N LEU A 322 -7.82 2.07 5.87
CA LEU A 322 -8.49 0.76 5.88
C LEU A 322 -7.61 -0.35 6.46
N PRO A 323 -7.15 -0.23 7.72
CA PRO A 323 -6.26 -1.21 8.32
C PRO A 323 -6.90 -2.61 8.44
N PHE A 324 -8.20 -2.74 8.69
CA PHE A 324 -8.83 -4.07 8.73
C PHE A 324 -8.82 -4.72 7.34
N CYS A 325 -9.15 -3.98 6.28
CA CYS A 325 -9.04 -4.49 4.92
C CYS A 325 -7.60 -4.92 4.55
N GLU A 326 -6.60 -4.11 4.92
CA GLU A 326 -5.19 -4.48 4.69
C GLU A 326 -4.80 -5.73 5.50
N ALA A 327 -5.27 -5.85 6.75
CA ALA A 327 -5.02 -7.01 7.59
C ALA A 327 -5.62 -8.29 6.99
N VAL A 328 -6.81 -8.22 6.38
CA VAL A 328 -7.41 -9.35 5.66
C VAL A 328 -6.52 -9.80 4.51
N ILE A 329 -6.00 -8.87 3.69
CA ILE A 329 -5.13 -9.21 2.55
C ILE A 329 -3.82 -9.83 3.03
N LEU A 330 -3.22 -9.30 4.11
CA LEU A 330 -2.03 -9.87 4.72
C LEU A 330 -2.29 -11.31 5.23
N GLU A 331 -3.44 -11.54 5.84
CA GLU A 331 -3.84 -12.86 6.32
C GLU A 331 -4.14 -13.83 5.17
N VAL A 332 -4.69 -13.37 4.04
CA VAL A 332 -4.83 -14.20 2.83
C VAL A 332 -3.44 -14.65 2.34
N LEU A 333 -2.49 -13.72 2.20
CA LEU A 333 -1.14 -14.02 1.73
C LEU A 333 -0.35 -14.92 2.70
N ARG A 334 -0.66 -14.87 4.01
CA ARG A 334 -0.10 -15.80 5.00
C ARG A 334 -0.77 -17.17 4.89
N HIS A 335 -2.09 -17.21 5.06
CA HIS A 335 -2.88 -18.42 5.28
C HIS A 335 -3.02 -19.28 4.02
N ARG A 336 -3.06 -18.63 2.85
CA ARG A 336 -3.03 -19.26 1.52
C ARG A 336 -1.76 -18.82 0.81
N ASN A 337 -0.62 -19.22 1.38
CA ASN A 337 0.70 -18.89 0.85
C ASN A 337 0.81 -19.33 -0.62
N ILE A 338 0.70 -18.38 -1.54
CA ILE A 338 0.50 -18.63 -2.97
C ILE A 338 1.68 -19.36 -3.60
N SER A 339 2.91 -19.17 -3.11
CA SER A 339 4.10 -19.91 -3.56
C SER A 339 4.77 -20.59 -2.35
N PRO A 340 4.22 -21.71 -1.88
CA PRO A 340 4.58 -22.29 -0.58
C PRO A 340 6.05 -22.72 -0.48
N LEU A 341 6.68 -23.05 -1.61
CA LEU A 341 8.08 -23.49 -1.69
C LEU A 341 9.04 -22.46 -2.29
N SER A 342 8.54 -21.25 -2.60
CA SER A 342 9.27 -20.26 -3.40
C SER A 342 9.86 -20.87 -4.68
N LEU A 343 10.74 -20.12 -5.34
CA LEU A 343 11.53 -20.63 -6.46
C LEU A 343 12.89 -21.14 -5.95
N PRO A 344 13.35 -22.34 -6.38
CA PRO A 344 14.59 -22.95 -5.93
C PRO A 344 15.83 -22.18 -6.35
N ARG A 345 16.85 -22.15 -5.50
CA ARG A 345 18.11 -21.43 -5.75
C ARG A 345 19.27 -22.41 -5.86
N LEU A 346 20.31 -22.05 -6.61
CA LEU A 346 21.57 -22.78 -6.64
C LEU A 346 22.52 -22.20 -5.59
N VAL A 347 23.14 -23.08 -4.81
CA VAL A 347 24.21 -22.73 -3.88
C VAL A 347 25.54 -22.74 -4.63
N THR A 348 26.15 -21.58 -4.82
CA THR A 348 27.37 -21.42 -5.65
C THR A 348 28.67 -21.67 -4.89
N ARG A 349 28.62 -21.64 -3.55
CA ARG A 349 29.73 -21.96 -2.64
C ARG A 349 29.20 -22.47 -1.31
N ASP A 350 30.03 -23.21 -0.56
CA ASP A 350 29.67 -23.68 0.78
C ASP A 350 29.25 -22.51 1.69
N ILE A 351 28.17 -22.73 2.45
CA ILE A 351 27.62 -21.79 3.42
C ILE A 351 27.60 -22.45 4.78
N GLU A 352 28.25 -21.81 5.75
CA GLU A 352 28.19 -22.21 7.16
C GLU A 352 27.10 -21.40 7.86
N TYR A 353 26.14 -22.09 8.44
CA TYR A 353 25.02 -21.47 9.17
C TYR A 353 24.63 -22.34 10.36
N GLU A 354 24.58 -21.76 11.56
CA GLU A 354 24.18 -22.43 12.81
C GLU A 354 24.83 -23.84 13.01
N GLY A 355 26.12 -23.98 12.65
CA GLY A 355 26.88 -25.23 12.83
C GLY A 355 26.71 -26.29 11.74
N VAL A 356 25.87 -26.04 10.72
CA VAL A 356 25.73 -26.89 9.54
C VAL A 356 26.37 -26.27 8.30
N VAL A 357 26.78 -27.13 7.35
CA VAL A 357 27.34 -26.70 6.06
C VAL A 357 26.38 -27.01 4.92
N ILE A 358 25.79 -25.98 4.34
CA ILE A 358 25.05 -26.09 3.08
C ILE A 358 26.08 -26.11 1.96
N ARG A 359 26.28 -27.27 1.35
CA ARG A 359 27.32 -27.48 0.34
C ARG A 359 27.00 -26.78 -0.98
N LYS A 360 28.05 -26.38 -1.68
CA LYS A 360 28.02 -26.00 -3.10
C LYS A 360 27.26 -27.03 -3.95
N ASP A 361 26.63 -26.55 -5.01
CA ASP A 361 25.84 -27.30 -5.99
C ASP A 361 24.55 -27.90 -5.42
N SER A 362 24.16 -27.50 -4.21
CA SER A 362 22.84 -27.83 -3.65
C SER A 362 21.75 -26.96 -4.25
N ILE A 363 20.57 -27.55 -4.46
CA ILE A 363 19.34 -26.83 -4.77
C ILE A 363 18.65 -26.47 -3.47
N LEU A 364 18.53 -25.18 -3.21
CA LEU A 364 18.00 -24.60 -1.98
C LEU A 364 16.54 -24.19 -2.17
N PHE A 365 15.63 -24.75 -1.36
CA PHE A 365 14.21 -24.40 -1.33
C PHE A 365 13.87 -23.61 -0.06
N PRO A 366 13.48 -22.33 -0.18
CA PRO A 366 12.85 -21.59 0.90
C PRO A 366 11.39 -22.05 1.07
N CYS A 367 11.10 -22.84 2.10
CA CYS A 367 9.73 -23.26 2.41
C CYS A 367 8.96 -22.13 3.09
N LEU A 368 8.38 -21.22 2.30
CA LEU A 368 7.61 -20.06 2.79
C LEU A 368 6.38 -20.50 3.60
N LEU A 369 5.77 -21.64 3.26
CA LEU A 369 4.65 -22.21 4.01
C LEU A 369 5.04 -22.50 5.47
N SER A 370 6.25 -22.99 5.71
CA SER A 370 6.72 -23.24 7.07
C SER A 370 6.84 -21.96 7.90
N ALA A 371 7.18 -20.82 7.29
CA ALA A 371 7.19 -19.53 7.95
C ALA A 371 5.76 -19.01 8.21
N ALA A 372 4.85 -19.26 7.28
CA ALA A 372 3.45 -18.85 7.39
C ALA A 372 2.68 -19.65 8.46
N LEU A 373 3.04 -20.92 8.68
CA LEU A 373 2.41 -21.83 9.63
C LEU A 373 3.26 -22.07 10.90
N ASP A 374 4.20 -21.18 11.20
CA ASP A 374 5.05 -21.33 12.39
C ASP A 374 4.26 -20.99 13.66
N GLU A 375 3.94 -22.01 14.46
CA GLU A 375 3.21 -21.87 15.73
C GLU A 375 3.96 -20.98 16.76
N LYS A 376 5.29 -20.84 16.64
CA LYS A 376 6.08 -19.94 17.49
C LYS A 376 5.85 -18.47 17.13
N VAL A 377 5.33 -18.19 15.94
CA VAL A 377 5.11 -16.84 15.39
C VAL A 377 3.62 -16.49 15.33
N PHE A 378 2.77 -17.47 15.02
CA PHE A 378 1.32 -17.32 14.90
C PHE A 378 0.61 -18.39 15.75
N ALA A 379 -0.15 -17.99 16.76
CA ALA A 379 -0.95 -18.92 17.55
C ALA A 379 -2.10 -19.51 16.70
N SER A 380 -2.31 -20.83 16.67
CA SER A 380 -3.31 -21.47 15.80
C SER A 380 -3.21 -21.03 14.33
N PRO A 381 -2.05 -21.23 13.66
CA PRO A 381 -1.78 -20.70 12.33
C PRO A 381 -2.76 -21.18 11.22
N GLU A 382 -3.47 -22.27 11.46
CA GLU A 382 -4.53 -22.84 10.64
C GLU A 382 -5.84 -22.06 10.69
N ILE A 383 -6.02 -21.15 11.66
CA ILE A 383 -7.20 -20.30 11.73
C ILE A 383 -6.93 -19.00 10.95
N PHE A 384 -7.82 -18.69 10.01
CA PHE A 384 -7.84 -17.43 9.28
C PHE A 384 -8.33 -16.30 10.21
N ASP A 385 -7.41 -15.47 10.70
CA ASP A 385 -7.71 -14.36 11.60
C ASP A 385 -6.96 -13.08 11.20
N PRO A 386 -7.64 -12.11 10.58
CA PRO A 386 -7.05 -10.81 10.24
C PRO A 386 -6.51 -10.04 11.44
N ASN A 387 -7.05 -10.23 12.65
CA ASN A 387 -6.62 -9.47 13.84
C ASN A 387 -5.16 -9.72 14.21
N ARG A 388 -4.55 -10.81 13.71
CA ARG A 388 -3.12 -11.08 13.84
C ARG A 388 -2.27 -9.93 13.34
N PHE A 389 -2.72 -9.22 12.31
CA PHE A 389 -2.00 -8.11 11.70
C PHE A 389 -2.44 -6.74 12.23
N LEU A 390 -3.20 -6.70 13.32
CA LEU A 390 -3.64 -5.47 13.98
C LEU A 390 -3.04 -5.40 15.39
N ASN A 391 -2.66 -4.19 15.82
CA ASN A 391 -2.35 -3.91 17.21
C ASN A 391 -3.62 -3.48 17.97
N GLU A 392 -3.49 -3.22 19.28
CA GLU A 392 -4.61 -2.80 20.14
C GLU A 392 -5.30 -1.51 19.66
N ASP A 393 -4.57 -0.62 18.98
CA ASP A 393 -5.10 0.62 18.40
C ASP A 393 -5.79 0.41 17.04
N GLY A 394 -5.84 -0.83 16.52
CA GLY A 394 -6.38 -1.15 15.20
C GLY A 394 -5.45 -0.76 14.04
N ASN A 395 -4.17 -0.49 14.29
CA ASN A 395 -3.18 -0.20 13.26
C ASN A 395 -2.49 -1.48 12.77
N ILE A 396 -2.07 -1.48 11.51
CA ILE A 396 -1.34 -2.62 10.94
C ILE A 396 -0.01 -2.85 11.68
N THR A 397 0.27 -4.12 12.00
CA THR A 397 1.53 -4.58 12.58
C THR A 397 1.95 -5.96 12.06
N GLY A 398 3.20 -6.33 12.31
CA GLY A 398 3.66 -7.72 12.16
C GLY A 398 3.85 -8.22 10.73
N GLN A 399 3.88 -7.34 9.70
CA GLN A 399 4.14 -7.73 8.31
C GLN A 399 5.51 -8.38 8.13
N HIS A 400 6.49 -8.00 8.95
CA HIS A 400 7.83 -8.59 8.98
C HIS A 400 7.85 -10.05 9.46
N ARG A 401 6.73 -10.59 9.97
CA ARG A 401 6.61 -11.99 10.39
C ARG A 401 6.33 -12.94 9.23
N ILE A 402 5.87 -12.42 8.10
CA ILE A 402 5.61 -13.19 6.89
C ILE A 402 6.59 -12.82 5.76
N VAL A 403 6.77 -13.73 4.80
CA VAL A 403 7.61 -13.53 3.61
C VAL A 403 6.94 -14.09 2.35
N PRO A 404 5.67 -13.73 2.04
CA PRO A 404 4.93 -14.30 0.90
C PRO A 404 5.57 -13.98 -0.45
N PHE A 405 6.35 -12.90 -0.52
CA PHE A 405 7.11 -12.47 -1.70
C PHE A 405 8.59 -12.88 -1.63
N ALA A 406 8.92 -13.88 -0.81
CA ALA A 406 10.28 -14.25 -0.42
C ALA A 406 11.08 -13.07 0.19
N THR A 407 12.41 -13.15 0.17
CA THR A 407 13.31 -12.11 0.69
C THR A 407 14.71 -12.17 0.06
N GLY A 408 15.53 -11.15 0.32
CA GLY A 408 16.88 -10.99 -0.25
C GLY A 408 16.86 -10.47 -1.69
N LYS A 409 17.97 -10.68 -2.42
CA LYS A 409 18.18 -10.15 -3.79
C LYS A 409 17.24 -10.72 -4.86
N ARG A 410 16.54 -11.82 -4.54
CA ARG A 410 15.53 -12.50 -5.38
C ARG A 410 14.11 -12.37 -4.82
N ALA A 411 13.86 -11.47 -3.86
CA ALA A 411 12.49 -11.15 -3.44
C ALA A 411 11.66 -10.68 -4.64
N CYS A 412 10.34 -10.84 -4.67
CA CYS A 412 9.51 -10.43 -5.81
C CYS A 412 9.80 -8.96 -6.21
N PRO A 413 10.15 -8.66 -7.49
CA PRO A 413 10.39 -7.28 -7.92
C PRO A 413 9.12 -6.43 -7.89
N ALA A 414 7.96 -7.07 -8.04
CA ALA A 414 6.65 -6.44 -8.13
C ALA A 414 5.90 -6.39 -6.78
N GLU A 415 6.52 -6.71 -5.63
CA GLU A 415 5.81 -6.81 -4.34
C GLU A 415 4.93 -5.59 -4.02
N GLN A 416 5.45 -4.38 -4.21
CA GLN A 416 4.70 -3.15 -3.92
C GLN A 416 3.50 -2.98 -4.86
N PHE A 417 3.70 -3.32 -6.14
CA PHE A 417 2.65 -3.30 -7.15
C PHE A 417 1.57 -4.35 -6.82
N THR A 418 1.94 -5.60 -6.57
CA THR A 418 0.97 -6.67 -6.25
C THR A 418 0.16 -6.35 -4.99
N ARG A 419 0.78 -5.78 -3.94
CA ARG A 419 0.04 -5.36 -2.73
C ARG A 419 -1.00 -4.27 -3.03
N MET A 420 -0.67 -3.32 -3.90
CA MET A 420 -1.60 -2.29 -4.36
C MET A 420 -2.71 -2.91 -5.21
N GLU A 421 -2.36 -3.79 -6.13
CA GLU A 421 -3.30 -4.50 -7.01
C GLU A 421 -4.34 -5.27 -6.20
N LEU A 422 -3.90 -6.16 -5.31
CA LEU A 422 -4.78 -6.93 -4.44
C LEU A 422 -5.69 -6.03 -3.61
N PHE A 423 -5.15 -4.93 -3.07
CA PHE A 423 -5.94 -3.97 -2.31
C PHE A 423 -7.05 -3.34 -3.15
N LEU A 424 -6.72 -2.82 -4.34
CA LEU A 424 -7.71 -2.17 -5.20
C LEU A 424 -8.80 -3.13 -5.66
N PHE A 425 -8.43 -4.34 -6.11
CA PHE A 425 -9.42 -5.34 -6.53
C PHE A 425 -10.32 -5.78 -5.38
N ILE A 426 -9.75 -6.24 -4.26
CA ILE A 426 -10.50 -6.83 -3.15
C ILE A 426 -11.40 -5.78 -2.48
N VAL A 427 -10.86 -4.60 -2.17
CA VAL A 427 -11.62 -3.53 -1.51
C VAL A 427 -12.75 -3.03 -2.41
N SER A 428 -12.50 -2.87 -3.71
CA SER A 428 -13.54 -2.42 -4.64
C SER A 428 -14.64 -3.47 -4.84
N MET A 429 -14.30 -4.76 -4.87
CA MET A 429 -15.30 -5.84 -4.88
C MET A 429 -16.18 -5.80 -3.62
N VAL A 430 -15.58 -5.75 -2.42
CA VAL A 430 -16.33 -5.74 -1.15
C VAL A 430 -17.17 -4.47 -0.98
N GLN A 431 -16.70 -3.33 -1.49
CA GLN A 431 -17.46 -2.08 -1.49
C GLN A 431 -18.74 -2.19 -2.33
N ASN A 432 -18.65 -2.79 -3.51
CA ASN A 432 -19.72 -2.77 -4.51
C ASN A 432 -20.67 -3.97 -4.40
N PHE A 433 -20.20 -5.09 -3.85
CA PHE A 433 -20.92 -6.35 -3.83
C PHE A 433 -20.88 -7.02 -2.47
N GLN A 434 -21.92 -7.80 -2.20
CA GLN A 434 -21.89 -8.87 -1.21
C GLN A 434 -21.59 -10.19 -1.91
N LEU A 435 -20.52 -10.87 -1.46
CA LEU A 435 -20.15 -12.19 -1.95
C LEU A 435 -20.96 -13.23 -1.18
N LEU A 436 -21.72 -14.03 -1.91
CA LEU A 436 -22.57 -15.09 -1.39
C LEU A 436 -22.28 -16.40 -2.12
N PRO A 437 -22.34 -17.56 -1.44
CA PRO A 437 -22.32 -18.84 -2.12
C PRO A 437 -23.60 -19.02 -2.95
N GLU A 438 -23.55 -19.87 -3.98
CA GLU A 438 -24.76 -20.28 -4.71
C GLU A 438 -25.74 -21.02 -3.78
N ASP A 439 -25.21 -21.91 -2.93
CA ASP A 439 -25.96 -22.59 -1.87
C ASP A 439 -25.29 -22.33 -0.49
N PRO A 440 -25.99 -21.69 0.46
CA PRO A 440 -25.48 -21.46 1.82
C PRO A 440 -25.10 -22.72 2.59
N ASN A 441 -25.69 -23.88 2.26
CA ASN A 441 -25.39 -25.16 2.91
C ASN A 441 -24.25 -25.93 2.23
N ASN A 442 -23.82 -25.49 1.05
CA ASN A 442 -22.79 -26.15 0.27
C ASN A 442 -21.72 -25.13 -0.15
N LEU A 443 -20.90 -24.74 0.83
CA LEU A 443 -19.77 -23.86 0.58
C LEU A 443 -18.69 -24.60 -0.21
N PRO A 444 -18.04 -23.95 -1.20
CA PRO A 444 -16.92 -24.57 -1.88
C PRO A 444 -15.80 -24.89 -0.90
N PRO A 445 -15.14 -26.06 -1.02
CA PRO A 445 -14.13 -26.48 -0.06
C PRO A 445 -12.91 -25.55 -0.05
N LEU A 446 -12.23 -25.48 1.09
CA LEU A 446 -11.01 -24.68 1.28
C LEU A 446 -9.72 -25.43 0.88
N ASP A 447 -9.83 -26.39 -0.03
CA ASP A 447 -8.71 -27.14 -0.59
C ASP A 447 -8.30 -26.62 -1.98
N GLY A 448 -7.14 -27.07 -2.44
CA GLY A 448 -6.53 -26.56 -3.66
C GLY A 448 -5.35 -27.43 -4.10
N ASP A 449 -4.94 -27.26 -5.34
CA ASP A 449 -3.78 -27.93 -5.89
C ASP A 449 -2.50 -27.22 -5.42
N VAL A 450 -1.54 -28.02 -4.94
CA VAL A 450 -0.30 -27.53 -4.34
C VAL A 450 0.90 -28.04 -5.14
N GLY A 451 1.33 -27.22 -6.09
CA GLY A 451 2.56 -27.40 -6.86
C GLY A 451 3.58 -26.32 -6.49
N GLY A 452 4.10 -25.63 -7.51
CA GLY A 452 4.86 -24.39 -7.34
C GLY A 452 3.97 -23.23 -6.88
N LEU A 453 2.69 -23.26 -7.26
CA LEU A 453 1.63 -22.39 -6.76
C LEU A 453 0.61 -23.16 -5.94
N PHE A 454 -0.02 -22.49 -4.97
CA PHE A 454 -1.18 -22.97 -4.25
C PHE A 454 -2.44 -22.32 -4.81
N VAL A 455 -3.19 -23.07 -5.61
CA VAL A 455 -4.36 -22.59 -6.36
C VAL A 455 -5.61 -23.23 -5.79
N PRO A 456 -6.70 -22.48 -5.50
CA PRO A 456 -7.93 -23.11 -5.03
C PRO A 456 -8.54 -23.95 -6.14
N LYS A 457 -9.21 -25.05 -5.78
CA LYS A 457 -10.00 -25.80 -6.76
C LYS A 457 -11.05 -24.88 -7.41
N PRO A 458 -11.45 -25.16 -8.67
CA PRO A 458 -12.55 -24.45 -9.29
C PRO A 458 -13.78 -24.51 -8.39
N PHE A 459 -14.29 -23.35 -7.97
CA PHE A 459 -15.56 -23.25 -7.28
C PHE A 459 -16.58 -22.69 -8.26
N ASP A 460 -17.45 -23.57 -8.72
CA ASP A 460 -18.45 -23.21 -9.70
C ASP A 460 -19.50 -22.32 -9.05
N ARG A 461 -19.45 -21.05 -9.48
CA ARG A 461 -20.42 -19.99 -9.27
C ARG A 461 -20.53 -19.45 -7.84
N CYS A 462 -20.29 -18.16 -7.72
CA CYS A 462 -20.71 -17.37 -6.56
C CYS A 462 -21.76 -16.35 -6.99
N VAL A 463 -22.62 -15.96 -6.06
CA VAL A 463 -23.58 -14.89 -6.25
C VAL A 463 -22.97 -13.59 -5.74
N MET A 464 -22.84 -12.61 -6.63
CA MET A 464 -22.40 -11.26 -6.24
C MET A 464 -23.58 -10.31 -6.34
N TRP A 465 -24.06 -9.90 -5.18
CA TRP A 465 -25.24 -9.06 -5.09
C TRP A 465 -24.85 -7.59 -4.96
N SER A 466 -25.30 -6.78 -5.93
CA SER A 466 -25.10 -5.32 -5.89
C SER A 466 -26.19 -4.67 -5.04
N LYS A 467 -25.79 -3.86 -4.05
CA LYS A 467 -26.72 -3.12 -3.16
C LYS A 467 -27.67 -2.14 -3.88
N GLY A 468 -27.48 -1.89 -5.18
CA GLY A 468 -28.31 -0.97 -5.97
C GLY A 468 -29.75 -1.45 -6.27
N HIS A 469 -30.07 -2.73 -6.04
CA HIS A 469 -31.42 -3.26 -6.25
C HIS A 469 -32.18 -3.35 -4.92
N LYS A 470 -33.00 -2.34 -4.61
CA LYS A 470 -33.98 -2.41 -3.51
C LYS A 470 -34.97 -3.56 -3.77
N ARG A 471 -34.82 -4.69 -3.07
CA ARG A 471 -35.91 -5.49 -2.46
C ARG A 471 -35.39 -6.73 -1.73
N SER A 472 -35.80 -6.85 -0.46
CA SER A 472 -35.90 -8.08 0.35
C SER A 472 -34.61 -8.82 0.77
N LEU A 473 -34.08 -8.50 1.95
CA LEU A 473 -33.30 -9.47 2.75
C LEU A 473 -33.40 -9.24 4.26
N ASN A 474 -34.62 -9.10 4.80
CA ASN A 474 -34.86 -9.08 6.26
C ASN A 474 -35.15 -10.48 6.84
N LYS A 475 -34.61 -11.57 6.27
CA LYS A 475 -34.87 -12.93 6.77
C LYS A 475 -33.66 -13.77 7.15
N HIS A 476 -32.43 -13.31 6.88
CA HIS A 476 -31.22 -14.12 7.14
C HIS A 476 -30.28 -13.58 8.23
N LEU A 477 -30.57 -12.41 8.82
CA LEU A 477 -29.69 -11.78 9.82
C LEU A 477 -30.05 -12.10 11.28
N ASP A 478 -31.20 -12.72 11.55
CA ASP A 478 -31.66 -12.97 12.92
C ASP A 478 -31.07 -14.23 13.57
N ALA A 479 -30.22 -14.99 12.88
CA ALA A 479 -29.69 -16.27 13.38
C ALA A 479 -28.27 -16.19 13.98
N VAL A 480 -27.59 -15.04 13.97
CA VAL A 480 -26.19 -14.91 14.43
C VAL A 480 -26.04 -13.74 15.39
N SER A 481 -26.60 -13.86 16.60
CA SER A 481 -26.34 -12.92 17.69
C SER A 481 -26.40 -13.61 19.06
N VAL A 482 -25.45 -14.49 19.36
CA VAL A 482 -25.21 -14.91 20.74
C VAL A 482 -23.71 -15.08 20.99
N ARG A 483 -23.22 -14.35 22.02
CA ARG A 483 -21.92 -14.41 22.72
C ARG A 483 -20.82 -13.44 22.25
N ALA A 484 -20.81 -12.28 22.89
CA ALA A 484 -19.59 -11.55 23.21
C ALA A 484 -19.72 -11.04 24.65
N ASP A 485 -19.07 -11.70 25.61
CA ASP A 485 -18.85 -11.17 26.96
C ASP A 485 -17.51 -11.71 27.47
N GLY A 486 -16.66 -10.82 27.99
CA GLY A 486 -15.49 -11.17 28.79
C GLY A 486 -14.16 -10.55 28.36
N PHE A 487 -14.00 -9.24 28.54
CA PHE A 487 -12.68 -8.60 28.65
C PHE A 487 -12.31 -8.42 30.13
N ALA A 488 -11.13 -8.90 30.51
CA ALA A 488 -10.42 -8.40 31.69
C ALA A 488 -8.91 -8.45 31.38
N VAL A 489 -8.28 -7.28 31.39
CA VAL A 489 -6.84 -7.07 31.20
C VAL A 489 -6.25 -6.86 32.58
N ASP A 490 -5.16 -7.57 32.90
CA ASP A 490 -4.28 -7.16 33.99
C ASP A 490 -2.80 -7.44 33.70
N ASN A 491 -2.04 -6.40 34.04
CA ASN A 491 -0.66 -6.37 34.53
C ASN A 491 0.51 -6.05 33.55
N PRO A 492 1.42 -5.14 33.96
CA PRO A 492 2.45 -4.52 33.14
C PRO A 492 3.87 -5.07 33.43
N ASN A 493 4.83 -4.56 32.64
CA ASN A 493 6.30 -4.58 32.77
C ASN A 493 7.01 -5.49 31.77
N GLY A 494 7.88 -4.89 30.96
CA GLY A 494 8.95 -5.64 30.31
C GLY A 494 9.53 -5.06 29.01
N TYR A 495 9.94 -3.79 28.98
CA TYR A 495 10.87 -3.33 27.94
C TYR A 495 12.00 -2.48 28.52
N ASP A 496 13.13 -3.12 28.79
CA ASP A 496 14.41 -2.47 28.97
C ASP A 496 15.48 -3.23 28.16
N LYS A 497 16.49 -2.49 27.67
CA LYS A 497 17.71 -2.94 26.94
C LYS A 497 17.77 -2.79 25.41
N THR A 498 17.35 -1.64 24.86
CA THR A 498 17.98 -1.15 23.59
C THR A 498 18.09 0.37 23.45
N ILE A 499 17.86 1.15 24.53
CA ILE A 499 18.07 2.61 24.55
C ILE A 499 19.23 2.95 25.50
N ARG A 500 20.44 2.44 25.20
CA ARG A 500 21.68 2.84 25.91
C ARG A 500 22.79 3.38 24.99
N LYS A 501 22.49 3.67 23.72
CA LYS A 501 23.48 4.26 22.78
C LYS A 501 23.25 5.74 22.42
N ILE A 502 22.31 6.42 23.08
CA ILE A 502 22.07 7.86 22.88
C ILE A 502 22.16 8.58 24.23
N SER A 503 23.37 8.81 24.72
CA SER A 503 23.59 9.78 25.79
C SER A 503 25.03 10.25 25.81
N SER A 504 25.26 11.57 25.83
CA SER A 504 26.00 12.14 26.96
C SER A 504 25.90 13.68 27.06
N PRO A 505 26.21 14.54 26.07
CA PRO A 505 26.34 15.97 26.43
C PRO A 505 25.02 16.77 26.52
N PRO A 506 24.11 16.74 25.51
CA PRO A 506 22.94 17.64 25.54
C PRO A 506 21.85 17.22 26.52
N ILE A 507 21.71 15.91 26.77
CA ILE A 507 20.65 15.35 27.62
C ILE A 507 20.96 15.58 29.10
N ASN A 508 22.23 15.48 29.51
CA ASN A 508 22.62 15.75 30.90
C ASN A 508 22.43 17.23 31.23
N LYS A 509 22.79 18.13 30.30
CA LYS A 509 22.53 19.57 30.44
C LYS A 509 21.04 19.92 30.52
N ALA A 510 20.16 19.11 29.91
CA ALA A 510 18.71 19.29 30.01
C ALA A 510 18.14 18.73 31.32
N LYS A 511 18.76 17.69 31.90
CA LYS A 511 18.38 17.10 33.19
C LYS A 511 18.77 17.97 34.39
N GLU A 512 19.78 18.80 34.25
CA GLU A 512 20.23 19.76 35.28
C GLU A 512 19.27 20.97 35.43
N ILE A 513 18.35 21.18 34.50
CA ILE A 513 17.37 22.28 34.57
C ILE A 513 16.16 21.81 35.39
N PRO A 514 15.84 22.44 36.54
CA PRO A 514 14.66 22.08 37.31
C PRO A 514 13.39 22.19 36.47
N ILE A 515 12.50 21.21 36.60
CA ILE A 515 11.22 21.16 35.85
C ILE A 515 10.38 22.42 36.11
N SER A 516 10.48 23.02 37.32
CA SER A 516 9.85 24.29 37.66
C SER A 516 10.33 25.44 36.75
N THR A 517 11.63 25.49 36.43
CA THR A 517 12.23 26.49 35.54
C THR A 517 11.74 26.36 34.10
N LEU A 518 11.51 25.13 33.63
CA LEU A 518 10.97 24.85 32.28
C LEU A 518 9.49 25.19 32.14
N ARG A 519 8.75 25.17 33.26
CA ARG A 519 7.31 25.49 33.32
C ARG A 519 7.03 26.98 33.48
N ASN A 520 8.04 27.78 33.82
CA ASN A 520 7.89 29.22 33.89
C ASN A 520 7.77 29.83 32.49
N VAL A 521 6.64 30.50 32.23
CA VAL A 521 6.44 31.29 31.02
C VAL A 521 7.36 32.50 31.09
N ARG A 522 8.51 32.43 30.40
CA ARG A 522 9.33 33.63 30.16
C ARG A 522 8.57 34.56 29.23
N ARG A 523 7.96 35.61 29.77
CA ARG A 523 7.59 36.78 28.99
C ARG A 523 8.88 37.52 28.65
N ARG A 524 9.12 37.78 27.36
CA ARG A 524 10.16 38.73 26.97
C ARG A 524 9.72 40.10 27.47
N GLU A 525 10.49 40.69 28.36
CA GLU A 525 10.43 42.13 28.60
C GLU A 525 10.90 42.81 27.30
N ASN A 526 9.98 43.52 26.63
CA ASN A 526 10.30 44.33 25.47
C ASN A 526 10.91 45.64 25.99
N ASN A 527 12.20 45.62 26.34
CA ASN A 527 12.94 46.84 26.65
C ASN A 527 13.71 47.42 25.45
N ASP A 528 13.67 46.78 24.28
CA ASP A 528 14.41 47.25 23.12
C ASP A 528 13.48 47.95 22.12
N LEU A 529 13.09 49.20 22.42
CA LEU A 529 12.51 50.10 21.41
C LEU A 529 13.56 50.63 20.43
N ASP A 530 14.85 50.39 20.69
CA ASP A 530 15.96 50.99 19.96
C ASP A 530 16.59 50.06 18.88
N ASN A 531 16.17 48.79 18.81
CA ASN A 531 16.72 47.77 17.91
C ASN A 531 15.73 47.38 16.80
N ILE A 532 16.05 47.66 15.53
CA ILE A 532 15.19 47.31 14.39
C ILE A 532 15.71 46.04 13.70
N PRO A 533 15.00 44.90 13.74
CA PRO A 533 15.42 43.69 13.05
C PRO A 533 15.14 43.78 11.55
N PHE A 534 16.19 43.71 10.74
CA PHE A 534 16.10 43.60 9.29
C PHE A 534 16.07 42.12 8.90
N VAL A 535 14.87 41.59 8.64
CA VAL A 535 14.65 40.14 8.43
C VAL A 535 14.60 39.79 6.95
N VAL A 536 15.54 38.95 6.49
CA VAL A 536 15.59 38.43 5.11
C VAL A 536 15.38 36.92 5.08
N THR A 537 14.72 36.38 4.05
CA THR A 537 14.61 34.91 3.90
C THR A 537 15.98 34.31 3.58
N HIS A 538 16.38 33.27 4.31
CA HIS A 538 17.67 32.63 4.06
C HIS A 538 17.67 31.94 2.69
N ASN A 539 18.55 32.39 1.79
CA ASN A 539 18.86 31.75 0.51
C ASN A 539 20.40 31.66 0.40
N PRO A 540 20.98 30.47 0.22
CA PRO A 540 22.43 30.28 0.16
C PRO A 540 23.10 30.96 -1.05
N ARG A 541 22.34 31.33 -2.09
CA ARG A 541 22.83 32.02 -3.28
C ARG A 541 22.76 33.56 -3.20
N ASN A 542 22.15 34.11 -2.15
CA ASN A 542 21.98 35.57 -2.02
C ASN A 542 23.07 36.20 -1.15
N HIS A 543 23.66 37.29 -1.66
CA HIS A 543 24.56 38.16 -0.91
C HIS A 543 23.83 38.90 0.22
N ASN A 544 24.58 39.41 1.21
CA ASN A 544 24.01 40.14 2.34
C ASN A 544 23.47 41.52 1.91
N ILE A 545 22.15 41.59 1.66
CA ILE A 545 21.49 42.82 1.19
C ILE A 545 21.40 43.94 2.24
N LEU A 546 21.79 43.67 3.50
CA LEU A 546 21.78 44.68 4.56
C LEU A 546 22.62 45.91 4.20
N TYR A 547 23.74 45.72 3.51
CA TYR A 547 24.63 46.82 3.13
C TYR A 547 23.97 47.75 2.12
N ALA A 548 23.28 47.19 1.13
CA ALA A 548 22.50 47.95 0.17
C ALA A 548 21.36 48.69 0.87
N ALA A 549 20.64 48.03 1.79
CA ALA A 549 19.58 48.65 2.56
C ALA A 549 20.10 49.83 3.41
N LYS A 550 21.20 49.64 4.17
CA LYS A 550 21.89 50.67 4.97
C LYS A 550 22.15 51.97 4.19
N ARG A 551 22.52 51.87 2.92
CA ARG A 551 22.80 53.03 2.05
C ARG A 551 21.59 53.93 1.82
N PHE A 552 20.36 53.40 1.91
CA PHE A 552 19.12 54.13 1.66
C PHE A 552 18.40 54.56 2.96
N PHE A 553 18.85 54.15 4.14
CA PHE A 553 18.21 54.54 5.42
C PHE A 553 18.27 56.05 5.72
N PRO A 554 19.33 56.81 5.37
CA PRO A 554 19.35 58.26 5.61
C PRO A 554 18.20 59.01 4.93
N ILE A 555 17.61 58.46 3.86
CA ILE A 555 16.42 59.01 3.19
C ILE A 555 15.20 59.00 4.14
N LEU A 556 15.12 58.01 5.03
CA LEU A 556 14.03 57.90 6.01
C LEU A 556 14.15 58.94 7.14
N GLU A 557 15.37 59.38 7.46
CA GLU A 557 15.63 60.43 8.45
C GLU A 557 15.27 61.83 7.91
N GLN A 558 15.31 62.01 6.59
CA GLN A 558 14.93 63.26 5.92
C GLN A 558 13.41 63.51 5.86
N SER A 559 12.58 62.50 6.16
CA SER A 559 11.12 62.65 6.16
C SER A 559 10.63 63.01 7.56
N GLU A 560 9.95 64.16 7.70
CA GLU A 560 9.33 64.61 8.97
C GLU A 560 8.42 63.55 9.62
N ASN A 561 7.66 62.81 8.82
CA ASN A 561 6.77 61.75 9.30
C ASN A 561 7.52 60.52 9.80
N MET A 562 8.67 60.20 9.20
CA MET A 562 9.42 58.98 9.51
C MET A 562 10.50 59.21 10.58
N ASN A 563 11.06 60.41 10.66
CA ASN A 563 12.07 60.80 11.66
C ASN A 563 11.55 60.59 13.11
N ASN A 564 10.27 60.89 13.36
CA ASN A 564 9.63 60.64 14.65
C ASN A 564 9.38 59.16 14.98
N LEU A 565 9.32 58.29 13.97
CA LEU A 565 9.04 56.86 14.12
C LEU A 565 10.29 55.97 14.10
N VAL A 566 11.41 56.51 13.61
CA VAL A 566 12.60 55.74 13.23
C VAL A 566 13.81 56.32 13.97
N LYS A 567 13.86 56.13 15.30
CA LYS A 567 15.09 56.33 16.09
C LYS A 567 15.99 55.10 15.93
N ILE A 568 16.78 55.04 14.85
CA ILE A 568 17.63 53.87 14.58
C ILE A 568 18.92 53.97 15.39
N SER A 569 19.00 53.28 16.52
CA SER A 569 20.30 53.09 17.20
C SER A 569 21.07 51.93 16.57
N GLN A 570 20.39 50.82 16.24
CA GLN A 570 21.03 49.61 15.71
C GLN A 570 20.08 48.77 14.84
N ILE A 571 20.53 48.42 13.63
CA ILE A 571 19.81 47.47 12.75
C ILE A 571 20.37 46.07 12.93
N ILE A 572 19.53 45.13 13.36
CA ILE A 572 19.93 43.74 13.57
C ILE A 572 19.64 42.93 12.31
N ASN A 573 20.69 42.48 11.63
CA ASN A 573 20.53 41.60 10.48
C ASN A 573 20.04 40.22 10.91
N SER A 574 18.84 39.84 10.48
CA SER A 574 18.19 38.59 10.85
C SER A 574 17.85 37.79 9.61
N ARG A 575 18.05 36.47 9.65
CA ARG A 575 17.65 35.58 8.56
C ARG A 575 16.49 34.69 8.98
N ARG A 576 15.41 34.67 8.22
CA ARG A 576 14.31 33.71 8.38
C ARG A 576 14.82 32.34 7.96
N GLN A 577 15.13 31.51 8.95
CA GLN A 577 15.53 30.12 8.78
C GLN A 577 14.32 29.27 8.37
N PRO A 578 14.47 28.33 7.42
CA PRO A 578 13.46 27.29 7.22
C PRO A 578 13.29 26.46 8.51
N PRO A 579 12.11 25.82 8.72
CA PRO A 579 11.89 25.00 9.91
C PRO A 579 12.96 23.91 10.00
N ASN A 580 13.70 23.89 11.10
CA ASN A 580 14.71 22.86 11.34
C ASN A 580 14.07 21.49 11.57
N LEU A 581 14.89 20.43 11.50
CA LEU A 581 14.44 19.05 11.69
C LEU A 581 13.61 18.89 12.97
N LYS A 582 13.97 19.59 14.07
CA LYS A 582 13.15 19.65 15.29
C LYS A 582 11.75 20.21 15.03
N LYS A 583 11.59 21.39 14.41
CA LYS A 583 10.27 21.96 14.08
C LYS A 583 9.47 21.13 13.06
N LEU A 584 10.16 20.42 12.17
CA LEU A 584 9.55 19.51 11.19
C LEU A 584 9.05 18.22 11.87
N LEU A 585 9.84 17.64 12.77
CA LEU A 585 9.59 16.36 13.43
C LEU A 585 8.80 16.48 14.74
N THR A 586 8.89 17.60 15.45
CA THR A 586 8.16 17.86 16.69
C THR A 586 7.03 18.85 16.43
N ARG A 587 5.99 18.44 15.70
CA ARG A 587 4.66 19.03 15.89
C ARG A 587 4.03 18.40 17.15
N ALA A 588 4.63 18.67 18.30
CA ALA A 588 4.02 18.33 19.58
C ALA A 588 3.01 19.43 19.95
N LYS A 589 1.86 19.42 19.28
CA LYS A 589 0.61 19.78 19.97
C LYS A 589 -0.12 18.48 20.21
N PHE A 590 0.10 17.91 21.38
CA PHE A 590 -0.82 16.91 21.91
C PHE A 590 -2.14 17.63 22.14
N SER A 591 -3.13 17.38 21.26
CA SER A 591 -4.53 17.65 21.59
C SER A 591 -4.95 16.54 22.55
N THR A 592 -4.59 16.69 23.81
CA THR A 592 -5.21 15.91 24.89
C THR A 592 -6.69 16.25 24.85
N THR A 593 -7.51 15.25 24.55
CA THR A 593 -8.97 15.29 24.30
C THR A 593 -9.42 15.82 22.93
N ARG A 594 -10.17 15.00 22.19
CA ARG A 594 -11.04 15.43 21.08
C ARG A 594 -12.26 16.14 21.69
N SER A 595 -12.08 17.34 22.22
CA SER A 595 -13.23 18.20 22.52
C SER A 595 -13.76 18.76 21.20
N THR A 596 -14.98 18.43 20.82
CA THR A 596 -15.72 19.17 19.78
C THR A 596 -16.12 20.54 20.31
N GLY A 597 -16.17 21.56 19.46
CA GLY A 597 -16.65 22.89 19.86
C GLY A 597 -15.83 24.06 19.34
N VAL A 598 -16.46 25.24 19.31
CA VAL A 598 -15.84 26.48 18.83
C VAL A 598 -15.44 27.36 20.00
N LYS A 599 -14.19 27.83 19.99
CA LYS A 599 -13.65 28.77 20.98
C LYS A 599 -12.89 29.90 20.31
N LYS A 600 -12.81 31.06 20.96
CA LYS A 600 -11.93 32.15 20.51
C LYS A 600 -10.46 31.78 20.71
N CYS A 601 -9.60 32.28 19.82
CA CYS A 601 -8.17 31.92 19.84
C CYS A 601 -7.34 32.59 20.96
N GLY A 602 -7.96 33.48 21.76
CA GLY A 602 -7.32 34.16 22.91
C GLY A 602 -6.27 35.22 22.56
N ASP A 603 -6.05 35.52 21.28
CA ASP A 603 -5.09 36.53 20.83
C ASP A 603 -5.72 37.93 20.88
N PRO A 604 -5.22 38.88 21.71
CA PRO A 604 -5.84 40.19 21.91
C PRO A 604 -5.85 41.06 20.65
N ARG A 605 -5.04 40.72 19.63
CA ARG A 605 -5.02 41.42 18.34
C ARG A 605 -5.88 40.76 17.27
N CYS A 606 -6.59 39.68 17.60
CA CYS A 606 -7.38 38.93 16.62
C CYS A 606 -8.72 39.62 16.34
N GLY A 607 -8.78 40.42 15.26
CA GLY A 607 -10.01 41.10 14.80
C GLY A 607 -11.12 40.19 14.25
N THR A 608 -11.03 38.88 14.45
CA THR A 608 -12.05 37.87 14.13
C THR A 608 -12.77 37.35 15.38
N CYS A 609 -12.13 37.41 16.56
CA CYS A 609 -12.70 36.85 17.81
C CYS A 609 -14.08 37.43 18.15
N ASP A 610 -14.30 38.72 17.91
CA ASP A 610 -15.57 39.41 18.25
C ASP A 610 -16.78 38.88 17.46
N TYR A 611 -16.50 38.29 16.29
CA TYR A 611 -17.50 37.74 15.39
C TYR A 611 -17.74 36.25 15.63
N ILE A 612 -16.87 35.56 16.38
CA ILE A 612 -17.03 34.13 16.67
C ILE A 612 -18.11 33.90 17.72
N GLU A 613 -18.99 32.96 17.42
CA GLU A 613 -19.94 32.36 18.35
C GLU A 613 -19.29 31.12 18.97
N GLU A 614 -19.25 31.05 20.30
CA GLU A 614 -18.58 29.97 21.05
C GLU A 614 -19.61 28.93 21.50
N GLY A 615 -19.20 27.65 21.51
CA GLY A 615 -20.06 26.54 21.93
C GLY A 615 -19.94 25.31 21.03
N ASP A 616 -20.60 24.23 21.45
CA ASP A 616 -20.55 22.93 20.77
C ASP A 616 -21.57 22.82 19.63
N LYS A 617 -22.61 23.66 19.68
CA LYS A 617 -23.63 23.78 18.65
C LYS A 617 -24.25 25.18 18.60
N ILE A 618 -24.86 25.51 17.46
CA ILE A 618 -25.77 26.65 17.31
C ILE A 618 -27.11 26.18 16.73
N THR A 619 -28.17 26.94 16.99
CA THR A 619 -29.51 26.68 16.42
C THR A 619 -29.78 27.64 15.27
N LEU A 620 -30.13 27.09 14.11
CA LEU A 620 -30.54 27.86 12.93
C LEU A 620 -31.95 28.41 13.12
N LYS A 621 -32.32 29.43 12.33
CA LYS A 621 -33.68 29.96 12.32
C LYS A 621 -34.74 28.92 11.93
N THR A 622 -34.33 27.91 11.16
CA THR A 622 -35.18 26.76 10.77
C THR A 622 -35.49 25.84 11.97
N GLY A 623 -34.83 26.01 13.11
CA GLY A 623 -34.91 25.13 14.28
C GLY A 623 -33.89 23.98 14.27
N GLU A 624 -33.09 23.85 13.20
CA GLU A 624 -32.08 22.79 13.08
C GLU A 624 -30.79 23.13 13.84
N GLU A 625 -30.14 22.11 14.42
CA GLU A 625 -28.91 22.29 15.19
C GLU A 625 -27.65 22.03 14.34
N LEU A 626 -26.72 22.99 14.29
CA LEU A 626 -25.38 22.80 13.73
C LEU A 626 -24.39 22.45 14.82
N LYS A 627 -23.88 21.21 14.82
CA LYS A 627 -22.84 20.74 15.75
C LYS A 627 -21.45 20.82 15.13
N ALA A 628 -20.46 21.28 15.91
CA ALA A 628 -19.07 21.30 15.47
C ALA A 628 -18.46 19.89 15.42
N ASN A 629 -17.93 19.47 14.26
CA ASN A 629 -17.30 18.16 14.11
C ASN A 629 -15.86 18.06 14.68
N ALA A 630 -15.28 19.19 15.08
CA ALA A 630 -13.92 19.29 15.60
C ALA A 630 -13.77 20.54 16.47
N SER A 631 -12.67 20.63 17.23
CA SER A 631 -12.30 21.87 17.90
C SER A 631 -11.88 22.92 16.86
N MET A 632 -12.55 24.07 16.84
CA MET A 632 -12.28 25.16 15.90
C MET A 632 -12.20 26.53 16.58
N ASP A 633 -11.50 27.45 15.93
CA ASP A 633 -11.25 28.80 16.41
C ASP A 633 -11.14 29.81 15.24
N CYS A 634 -10.83 31.07 15.58
CA CYS A 634 -10.68 32.17 14.62
C CYS A 634 -9.58 31.95 13.57
N LYS A 635 -8.62 31.07 13.85
CA LYS A 635 -7.45 30.78 12.99
C LYS A 635 -7.66 29.47 12.21
N SER A 636 -8.81 28.83 12.36
CA SER A 636 -9.11 27.57 11.71
C SER A 636 -9.18 27.71 10.19
N ALA A 637 -8.66 26.67 9.54
CA ALA A 637 -8.53 26.56 8.10
C ALA A 637 -9.32 25.38 7.53
N ASN A 638 -9.60 25.33 6.23
CA ASN A 638 -10.32 24.24 5.57
C ASN A 638 -11.68 23.93 6.25
N ILE A 639 -12.56 24.92 6.32
CA ILE A 639 -13.81 24.80 7.08
C ILE A 639 -15.05 25.18 6.25
N ILE A 640 -16.19 24.65 6.66
CA ILE A 640 -17.52 25.20 6.39
C ILE A 640 -17.97 25.95 7.66
N TYR A 641 -18.51 27.15 7.46
CA TYR A 641 -18.99 28.01 8.52
C TYR A 641 -20.41 28.49 8.24
N CYS A 642 -21.14 28.77 9.30
CA CYS A 642 -22.41 29.47 9.26
C CYS A 642 -22.19 30.92 9.69
N ALA A 643 -22.78 31.87 8.99
CA ALA A 643 -22.86 33.27 9.40
C ALA A 643 -24.32 33.63 9.69
N THR A 644 -24.56 34.30 10.81
CA THR A 644 -25.90 34.58 11.33
C THR A 644 -26.11 36.08 11.50
N CYS A 645 -27.27 36.57 11.05
CA CYS A 645 -27.72 37.94 11.28
C CYS A 645 -28.25 38.08 12.72
N PRO A 646 -27.67 38.93 13.58
CA PRO A 646 -28.09 39.06 14.97
C PRO A 646 -29.48 39.70 15.12
N THR A 647 -29.99 40.40 14.09
CA THR A 647 -31.28 41.09 14.15
C THR A 647 -32.46 40.16 13.85
N CYS A 648 -32.35 39.32 12.81
CA CYS A 648 -33.47 38.52 12.29
C CYS A 648 -33.24 37.00 12.32
N GLY A 649 -32.05 36.57 12.77
CA GLY A 649 -31.65 35.16 12.87
C GLY A 649 -31.31 34.48 11.54
N GLU A 650 -31.44 35.14 10.39
CA GLU A 650 -31.18 34.52 9.09
C GLU A 650 -29.73 34.03 8.96
N ASN A 651 -29.58 32.84 8.37
CA ASN A 651 -28.31 32.12 8.29
C ASN A 651 -27.78 32.07 6.85
N TYR A 652 -26.46 32.10 6.72
CA TYR A 652 -25.69 31.89 5.49
C TYR A 652 -24.66 30.79 5.72
N ILE A 653 -24.56 29.81 4.81
CA ILE A 653 -23.53 28.77 4.87
C ILE A 653 -22.48 29.07 3.82
N GLY A 654 -21.20 29.07 4.22
CA GLY A 654 -20.08 29.37 3.34
C GLY A 654 -18.86 28.49 3.59
N GLN A 655 -17.99 28.35 2.59
CA GLN A 655 -16.67 27.71 2.75
C GLN A 655 -15.50 28.70 2.83
N SER A 656 -14.44 28.28 3.53
CA SER A 656 -13.16 29.01 3.52
C SER A 656 -11.95 28.11 3.75
N ASN A 657 -10.85 28.40 3.04
CA ASN A 657 -9.52 27.90 3.43
C ASN A 657 -9.04 28.55 4.74
N LYS A 658 -9.26 29.84 5.00
CA LYS A 658 -8.89 30.48 6.28
C LYS A 658 -10.03 31.33 6.83
N LEU A 659 -10.47 31.07 8.07
CA LEU A 659 -11.63 31.75 8.63
C LEU A 659 -11.40 33.26 8.77
N ASN A 660 -10.28 33.66 9.37
CA ASN A 660 -9.93 35.07 9.56
C ASN A 660 -9.88 35.89 8.26
N ALA A 661 -9.38 35.30 7.17
CA ALA A 661 -9.37 35.92 5.85
C ALA A 661 -10.80 36.14 5.34
N ARG A 662 -11.67 35.13 5.49
CA ARG A 662 -13.07 35.24 5.08
C ARG A 662 -13.85 36.26 5.90
N VAL A 663 -13.65 36.32 7.23
CA VAL A 663 -14.28 37.33 8.08
C VAL A 663 -13.85 38.74 7.67
N ARG A 664 -12.58 38.94 7.28
CA ARG A 664 -12.10 40.22 6.76
C ARG A 664 -12.84 40.64 5.49
N VAL A 665 -13.06 39.70 4.57
CA VAL A 665 -13.85 39.95 3.35
C VAL A 665 -15.28 40.34 3.70
N HIS A 666 -15.96 39.60 4.59
CA HIS A 666 -17.31 39.96 5.05
C HIS A 666 -17.36 41.37 5.66
N LYS A 667 -16.41 41.72 6.55
CA LYS A 667 -16.32 43.07 7.14
C LYS A 667 -16.16 44.16 6.07
N GLN A 668 -15.33 43.91 5.06
CA GLN A 668 -15.10 44.86 3.98
C GLN A 668 -16.36 45.08 3.14
N GLN A 669 -17.05 44.00 2.75
CA GLN A 669 -18.25 44.05 1.92
C GLN A 669 -19.49 44.62 2.64
N VAL A 670 -19.55 44.43 3.96
CA VAL A 670 -20.59 45.04 4.79
C VAL A 670 -20.35 46.54 4.89
N LYS A 671 -19.10 46.99 5.06
CA LYS A 671 -18.73 48.40 5.25
C LYS A 671 -18.76 49.22 3.95
N ASP A 672 -18.25 48.67 2.85
CA ASP A 672 -18.13 49.38 1.57
C ASP A 672 -19.09 48.80 0.52
N PRO A 673 -20.16 49.54 0.13
CA PRO A 673 -21.11 49.09 -0.89
C PRO A 673 -20.46 48.78 -2.25
N ARG A 674 -19.33 49.39 -2.60
CA ARG A 674 -18.70 49.25 -3.93
C ARG A 674 -18.09 47.87 -4.17
N VAL A 675 -17.72 47.17 -3.10
CA VAL A 675 -17.09 45.82 -3.17
C VAL A 675 -18.03 44.71 -2.70
N ARG A 676 -19.28 45.05 -2.39
CA ARG A 676 -20.31 44.13 -1.90
C ARG A 676 -20.81 43.25 -3.05
N ASN A 677 -20.55 41.95 -2.96
CA ASN A 677 -20.87 41.00 -4.04
C ASN A 677 -21.65 39.75 -3.61
N THR A 678 -22.03 39.65 -2.33
CA THR A 678 -22.83 38.52 -1.83
C THR A 678 -24.14 39.00 -1.21
N PRO A 679 -25.27 38.29 -1.44
CA PRO A 679 -26.56 38.61 -0.81
C PRO A 679 -26.49 38.61 0.72
N CYS A 680 -25.61 37.77 1.31
CA CYS A 680 -25.41 37.75 2.76
C CYS A 680 -24.82 39.05 3.30
N CYS A 681 -23.85 39.67 2.61
CA CYS A 681 -23.24 40.92 3.06
C CYS A 681 -24.19 42.11 2.90
N GLU A 682 -25.03 42.10 1.87
CA GLU A 682 -26.11 43.09 1.73
C GLU A 682 -27.11 42.99 2.88
N HIS A 683 -27.52 41.77 3.23
CA HIS A 683 -28.39 41.52 4.36
C HIS A 683 -27.76 41.97 5.69
N PHE A 684 -26.48 41.67 5.93
CA PHE A 684 -25.79 42.10 7.15
C PHE A 684 -25.60 43.62 7.22
N ALA A 685 -25.44 44.31 6.10
CA ALA A 685 -25.39 45.77 6.07
C ALA A 685 -26.74 46.40 6.41
N ASN A 686 -27.82 45.92 5.79
CA ASN A 686 -29.15 46.54 5.91
C ASN A 686 -29.90 46.07 7.17
N CYS A 687 -30.08 44.75 7.33
CA CYS A 687 -30.83 44.17 8.45
C CYS A 687 -29.94 44.01 9.71
N GLY A 688 -28.70 43.55 9.52
CA GLY A 688 -27.74 43.35 10.61
C GLY A 688 -27.14 44.65 11.18
N ARG A 689 -27.46 45.82 10.59
CA ARG A 689 -26.84 47.13 10.92
C ARG A 689 -25.31 47.07 10.94
N GLY A 690 -24.73 46.33 10.01
CA GLY A 690 -23.30 46.12 9.89
C GLY A 690 -22.69 45.04 10.78
N LYS A 691 -23.51 44.29 11.54
CA LYS A 691 -23.07 43.23 12.47
C LYS A 691 -23.50 41.85 11.98
N PHE A 692 -22.68 40.85 12.28
CA PHE A 692 -22.94 39.43 12.02
C PHE A 692 -22.17 38.56 13.02
N LYS A 693 -22.59 37.30 13.19
CA LYS A 693 -21.89 36.26 13.94
C LYS A 693 -21.45 35.12 13.02
N ILE A 694 -20.40 34.41 13.37
CA ILE A 694 -19.83 33.31 12.60
C ILE A 694 -19.55 32.11 13.50
N TYR A 695 -19.98 30.95 13.03
CA TYR A 695 -19.79 29.66 13.68
C TYR A 695 -19.19 28.64 12.68
N PRO A 696 -17.89 28.31 12.77
CA PRO A 696 -17.30 27.22 12.00
C PRO A 696 -17.77 25.88 12.57
N PHE A 697 -18.51 25.10 11.79
CA PHE A 697 -19.12 23.84 12.29
C PHE A 697 -18.57 22.59 11.61
N PHE A 698 -17.93 22.69 10.44
CA PHE A 698 -17.36 21.53 9.77
C PHE A 698 -15.92 21.77 9.33
N LYS A 699 -14.98 21.05 9.96
CA LYS A 699 -13.56 21.01 9.66
C LYS A 699 -13.23 19.89 8.68
N MET A 700 -12.46 20.22 7.65
CA MET A 700 -11.79 19.27 6.76
C MET A 700 -10.29 19.24 7.08
N TRP A 701 -9.69 18.06 7.02
CA TRP A 701 -8.29 17.85 7.38
C TRP A 701 -7.33 18.04 6.20
N ASN A 702 -7.85 18.00 4.97
CA ASN A 702 -7.11 18.20 3.73
C ASN A 702 -7.52 19.51 3.06
N ASP A 703 -6.58 20.21 2.40
CA ASP A 703 -6.85 21.40 1.60
C ASP A 703 -7.25 20.98 0.17
N ASN A 704 -8.54 20.72 -0.04
CA ASN A 704 -9.11 20.37 -1.35
C ASN A 704 -10.33 21.27 -1.61
N ASP A 705 -10.21 22.21 -2.56
CA ASP A 705 -11.23 23.22 -2.82
C ASP A 705 -12.53 22.64 -3.39
N ASP A 706 -12.45 21.61 -4.23
CA ASP A 706 -13.62 20.96 -4.83
C ASP A 706 -14.42 20.20 -3.79
N LEU A 707 -13.74 19.51 -2.86
CA LEU A 707 -14.39 18.88 -1.72
C LEU A 707 -15.06 19.92 -0.80
N ARG A 708 -14.43 21.09 -0.59
CA ARG A 708 -15.04 22.16 0.21
C ARG A 708 -16.33 22.68 -0.44
N LYS A 709 -16.32 22.90 -1.76
CA LYS A 709 -17.51 23.32 -2.52
C LYS A 709 -18.60 22.26 -2.47
N ALA A 710 -18.27 20.99 -2.69
CA ALA A 710 -19.24 19.90 -2.60
C ALA A 710 -19.87 19.79 -1.20
N LYS A 711 -19.09 20.02 -0.12
CA LYS A 711 -19.60 20.06 1.25
C LYS A 711 -20.44 21.30 1.54
N GLU A 712 -20.04 22.47 1.04
CA GLU A 712 -20.86 23.70 1.08
C GLU A 712 -22.22 23.44 0.43
N ASP A 713 -22.25 22.90 -0.78
CA ASP A 713 -23.47 22.56 -1.51
C ASP A 713 -24.33 21.52 -0.78
N TYR A 714 -23.71 20.50 -0.19
CA TYR A 714 -24.40 19.52 0.63
C TYR A 714 -25.10 20.18 1.82
N PHE A 715 -24.42 21.05 2.57
CA PHE A 715 -25.01 21.71 3.74
C PHE A 715 -26.03 22.80 3.36
N ILE A 716 -25.86 23.47 2.22
CA ILE A 716 -26.88 24.38 1.67
C ILE A 716 -28.13 23.59 1.29
N LYS A 717 -28.01 22.40 0.68
CA LYS A 717 -29.16 21.54 0.37
C LYS A 717 -29.82 20.98 1.63
N LEU A 718 -29.02 20.62 2.63
CA LEU A 718 -29.50 20.03 3.88
C LEU A 718 -30.30 21.03 4.73
N TYR A 719 -29.72 22.20 4.99
CA TYR A 719 -30.30 23.19 5.91
C TYR A 719 -31.08 24.31 5.21
N ASN A 720 -31.08 24.32 3.87
CA ASN A 720 -31.79 25.26 3.01
C ASN A 720 -31.77 26.73 3.50
N PRO A 721 -30.59 27.33 3.78
CA PRO A 721 -30.50 28.67 4.32
C PRO A 721 -31.10 29.69 3.35
N LYS A 722 -31.80 30.71 3.88
CA LYS A 722 -32.43 31.76 3.06
C LYS A 722 -31.40 32.64 2.35
N LEU A 723 -30.27 32.90 3.00
CA LEU A 723 -29.15 33.62 2.40
C LEU A 723 -28.30 32.62 1.61
N LYS A 724 -28.40 32.64 0.28
CA LYS A 724 -27.60 31.80 -0.63
C LYS A 724 -26.66 32.64 -1.49
N ARG A 725 -25.58 32.01 -1.95
CA ARG A 725 -24.73 32.57 -3.01
C ARG A 725 -25.53 32.49 -4.33
N LYS A 726 -25.54 33.57 -5.11
CA LYS A 726 -26.16 33.58 -6.45
C LYS A 726 -25.43 32.63 -7.39
#